data_AF-A0A1D7YTZ8-F1
#
_entry.id   AF-A0A1D7YTZ8-F1
#
_cell.length_a   1.000
_cell.length_b   1.000
_cell.length_c   1.000
_cell.angle_alpha   90.00
_cell.angle_beta   90.00
_cell.angle_gamma   90.00
#
_symmetry.space_group_name_H-M   'P 1'
#
loop_
_entity.id
_entity.type
_entity.pdbx_description
1 polymer ?
#
loop_
_entity_poly.entity_id
_entity_poly.type
_entity_poly.pdbx_seq_one_letter_code
_entity_poly.pdbx_strand_id
1 'polypeptide(L)'
;MRVLGINNQIPFTRRPLPEEERGLKDTCDKAYDVIGVTDRVAITHGSCFPAIDRNTYIGSPYGKAAREYVKFLSLYGFNGNQLGPGGELEFKDGEIKPSPYNSSAFAKNRLFIDLEDLTTDKYGKILSKETFNSVTEPIKNTDENYEMSNFEEAIKTYDEALSESFKNFKTNVAKGQPQALALQNEYNSFLSRNNKRLTDEGIFKVLARHYNTDKIDDWHNERDENLISDLNNGDIEAIERYNSIKKANKNEIEQHKFEQFIATKQIKENKEWREKLGFKYFNDLLVGCSQMDMWRYKDAFLKDWEMGAKEYNGRSQRWHIPVIDPKKIFKNDKYELNIGGKFLKEKINFALEFNENIRIDHAMGLIEPYLLLKNASNEDFSNNCNKNNNIEKYISELTDKNGKEYDKYWDYPKLLTKLILPALKEHNIKSDMPVWEDLCTYPPRFREIYENQLNLPKIINLDWTRAQEALKTTRKGDWYLIGSHDNIPAMNYPDREGLNGFKYTKSSPAWDVNYLAGYLNIDDGRQNISDIRNELKNKLNSNDRDLVRAKFAELMTTPKFQISFADILGITDVTYNMGGIDRKENWKERISPDFLDKYYANLASENPTALNIPELLKQALQAKIDEKVSQSENKDQTRAELNEKYSLLLNDLQKYADILKE
;
A
#
# COMPACT_ATOMS: atom_id res chain seq x y z
N MET A 1 28.84 38.32 -29.30
CA MET A 1 29.97 37.93 -28.43
C MET A 1 29.38 37.10 -27.30
N ARG A 2 29.50 35.76 -27.36
CA ARG A 2 28.99 34.86 -26.32
C ARG A 2 29.87 35.01 -25.09
N VAL A 3 29.31 35.51 -24.00
CA VAL A 3 29.95 35.41 -22.68
C VAL A 3 29.75 33.97 -22.22
N LEU A 4 30.86 33.25 -22.10
CA LEU A 4 30.97 31.94 -21.47
C LEU A 4 30.52 32.08 -20.01
N GLY A 5 29.30 31.62 -19.71
CA GLY A 5 28.83 31.42 -18.36
C GLY A 5 29.48 30.17 -17.79
N ILE A 6 30.23 30.34 -16.72
CA ILE A 6 30.86 29.29 -15.93
C ILE A 6 29.77 28.29 -15.53
N ASN A 7 29.97 27.02 -15.87
CA ASN A 7 29.14 25.92 -15.39
C ASN A 7 29.42 25.74 -13.90
N ASN A 8 28.67 26.43 -13.03
CA ASN A 8 28.73 26.29 -11.58
C ASN A 8 28.04 25.00 -11.11
N GLN A 9 28.27 23.88 -11.82
CA GLN A 9 27.93 22.57 -11.31
C GLN A 9 28.84 22.30 -10.11
N ILE A 10 28.26 22.26 -8.91
CA ILE A 10 28.84 21.43 -7.87
C ILE A 10 28.38 20.02 -8.25
N PRO A 11 29.24 19.16 -8.82
CA PRO A 11 28.84 17.77 -9.05
C PRO A 11 28.50 17.17 -7.69
N PHE A 12 27.45 16.35 -7.60
CA PHE A 12 27.16 15.55 -6.41
C PHE A 12 28.46 14.98 -5.84
N THR A 13 28.87 15.46 -4.66
CA THR A 13 30.19 15.14 -4.14
C THR A 13 30.16 13.97 -3.17
N ARG A 14 29.07 13.81 -2.41
CA ARG A 14 29.00 12.81 -1.32
C ARG A 14 27.58 12.60 -0.77
N ARG A 15 27.37 11.44 -0.15
CA ARG A 15 26.23 11.19 0.77
C ARG A 15 26.54 11.78 2.16
N PRO A 16 25.54 11.91 3.06
CA PRO A 16 25.80 12.21 4.47
C PRO A 16 26.80 11.23 5.07
N LEU A 17 27.74 11.74 5.85
CA LEU A 17 28.71 10.94 6.60
C LEU A 17 28.01 10.27 7.81
N PRO A 18 28.53 9.15 8.34
CA PRO A 18 27.89 8.46 9.46
C PRO A 18 27.59 9.33 10.68
N GLU A 19 28.45 10.30 11.00
CA GLU A 19 28.23 11.28 12.06
C GLU A 19 27.12 12.30 11.74
N GLU A 20 26.97 12.66 10.46
CA GLU A 20 25.91 13.54 9.98
C GLU A 20 24.57 12.81 9.94
N GLU A 21 24.55 11.52 9.59
CA GLU A 21 23.33 10.70 9.59
C GLU A 21 22.65 10.67 10.97
N ARG A 22 23.44 10.48 12.04
CA ARG A 22 22.91 10.48 13.40
C ARG A 22 22.30 11.84 13.76
N GLY A 23 22.98 12.92 13.43
CA GLY A 23 22.50 14.27 13.70
C GLY A 23 21.29 14.64 12.87
N LEU A 24 21.27 14.29 11.58
CA LEU A 24 20.15 14.45 10.66
C LEU A 24 18.89 13.76 11.20
N LYS A 25 19.01 12.48 11.59
CA LYS A 25 17.89 11.72 12.15
C LYS A 25 17.32 12.39 13.41
N ASP A 26 18.19 12.74 14.35
CA ASP A 26 17.79 13.37 15.62
C ASP A 26 17.13 14.74 15.39
N THR A 27 17.64 15.54 14.45
CA THR A 27 17.05 16.82 14.05
C THR A 27 15.66 16.63 13.42
N CYS A 28 15.50 15.68 12.49
CA CYS A 28 14.21 15.37 11.89
C CYS A 28 13.19 14.89 12.92
N ASP A 29 13.57 13.94 13.79
CA ASP A 29 12.70 13.39 14.84
C ASP A 29 12.23 14.50 15.79
N LYS A 30 13.14 15.35 16.28
CA LYS A 30 12.80 16.49 17.13
C LYS A 30 11.88 17.49 16.45
N ALA A 31 12.07 17.75 15.16
CA ALA A 31 11.19 18.63 14.40
C ALA A 31 9.77 18.06 14.31
N TYR A 32 9.62 16.78 13.98
CA TYR A 32 8.31 16.12 13.96
C TYR A 32 7.64 16.13 15.34
N ASP A 33 8.38 15.88 16.41
CA ASP A 33 7.86 15.94 17.79
C ASP A 33 7.33 17.34 18.15
N VAL A 34 8.06 18.40 17.78
CA VAL A 34 7.63 19.80 18.06
C VAL A 34 6.42 20.21 17.22
N ILE A 35 6.38 19.77 15.96
CA ILE A 35 5.25 19.98 15.04
C ILE A 35 4.02 19.22 15.54
N GLY A 36 4.22 18.06 16.19
CA GLY A 36 3.15 17.19 16.70
C GLY A 36 2.72 16.10 15.72
N VAL A 37 3.61 15.70 14.80
CA VAL A 37 3.33 14.60 13.86
C VAL A 37 3.57 13.28 14.55
N THR A 38 2.61 12.34 14.47
CA THR A 38 2.66 11.05 15.18
C THR A 38 2.90 9.84 14.29
N ASP A 39 2.43 9.87 13.04
CA ASP A 39 2.71 8.85 12.03
C ASP A 39 3.18 9.51 10.72
N ARG A 40 4.31 9.03 10.19
CA ARG A 40 4.95 9.50 8.94
C ARG A 40 5.24 8.27 8.10
N VAL A 41 4.40 8.01 7.11
CA VAL A 41 4.36 6.71 6.42
C VAL A 41 4.68 6.87 4.94
N ALA A 42 5.64 6.11 4.42
CA ALA A 42 5.85 6.01 2.99
C ALA A 42 4.81 5.06 2.37
N ILE A 43 4.32 5.33 1.15
CA ILE A 43 3.50 4.40 0.38
C ILE A 43 4.43 3.69 -0.60
N THR A 44 4.75 2.42 -0.33
CA THR A 44 5.64 1.60 -1.17
C THR A 44 5.07 0.19 -1.23
N HIS A 45 4.55 -0.22 -2.38
CA HIS A 45 4.02 -1.58 -2.55
C HIS A 45 5.16 -2.59 -2.69
N GLY A 46 4.87 -3.88 -2.46
CA GLY A 46 5.90 -4.91 -2.35
C GLY A 46 6.82 -5.03 -3.57
N SER A 47 6.26 -4.95 -4.79
CA SER A 47 7.05 -5.00 -6.03
C SER A 47 7.90 -3.75 -6.27
N CYS A 48 7.61 -2.63 -5.59
CA CYS A 48 8.33 -1.37 -5.76
C CYS A 48 9.69 -1.36 -5.07
N PHE A 49 9.96 -2.28 -4.15
CA PHE A 49 11.22 -2.28 -3.40
C PHE A 49 12.43 -2.50 -4.33
N PRO A 50 13.59 -1.92 -3.99
CA PRO A 50 14.79 -2.06 -4.82
C PRO A 50 15.36 -3.48 -4.75
N ALA A 51 16.30 -3.75 -5.65
CA ALA A 51 17.21 -4.90 -5.57
C ALA A 51 18.60 -4.43 -5.10
N ILE A 52 19.40 -5.32 -4.52
CA ILE A 52 20.79 -5.07 -4.13
C ILE A 52 21.63 -6.29 -4.51
N ASP A 53 22.86 -6.06 -4.99
CA ASP A 53 23.82 -7.06 -5.49
C ASP A 53 23.35 -7.85 -6.72
N ARG A 54 22.17 -8.47 -6.65
CA ARG A 54 21.53 -9.21 -7.75
C ARG A 54 20.03 -8.92 -7.85
N ASN A 55 19.50 -9.07 -9.06
CA ASN A 55 18.15 -8.74 -9.46
C ASN A 55 17.34 -10.01 -9.72
N THR A 56 16.22 -10.15 -9.01
CA THR A 56 15.21 -11.22 -9.21
C THR A 56 14.04 -10.76 -10.10
N TYR A 57 14.23 -9.65 -10.81
CA TYR A 57 13.27 -9.00 -11.72
C TYR A 57 12.00 -8.42 -11.08
N ILE A 58 11.89 -8.48 -9.74
CA ILE A 58 10.79 -7.89 -8.96
C ILE A 58 11.34 -7.41 -7.61
N GLY A 59 10.75 -6.36 -7.05
CA GLY A 59 11.02 -5.94 -5.68
C GLY A 59 10.44 -6.90 -4.63
N SER A 60 11.00 -6.87 -3.43
CA SER A 60 10.43 -7.53 -2.26
C SER A 60 10.46 -6.58 -1.05
N PRO A 61 9.39 -6.51 -0.24
CA PRO A 61 9.38 -5.75 1.02
C PRO A 61 10.22 -6.43 2.12
N TYR A 62 10.86 -7.55 1.81
CA TYR A 62 11.68 -8.37 2.70
C TYR A 62 13.10 -8.50 2.16
N GLY A 63 14.00 -9.08 2.96
CA GLY A 63 15.39 -9.27 2.56
C GLY A 63 16.28 -8.03 2.71
N LYS A 64 17.49 -8.08 2.16
CA LYS A 64 18.54 -7.08 2.36
C LYS A 64 18.20 -5.72 1.76
N ALA A 65 17.75 -5.67 0.51
CA ALA A 65 17.43 -4.41 -0.19
C ALA A 65 16.32 -3.63 0.54
N ALA A 66 15.27 -4.31 1.00
CA ALA A 66 14.22 -3.68 1.78
C ALA A 66 14.72 -3.08 3.10
N ARG A 67 15.70 -3.73 3.76
CA ARG A 67 16.30 -3.19 4.98
C ARG A 67 17.03 -1.88 4.73
N GLU A 68 17.76 -1.76 3.61
CA GLU A 68 18.44 -0.50 3.26
C GLU A 68 17.44 0.61 2.95
N TYR A 69 16.35 0.30 2.23
CA TYR A 69 15.28 1.27 2.00
C TYR A 69 14.59 1.72 3.29
N VAL A 70 14.30 0.80 4.22
CA VAL A 70 13.72 1.15 5.53
C VAL A 70 14.67 1.98 6.39
N LYS A 71 15.99 1.71 6.35
CA LYS A 71 16.99 2.57 7.03
C LYS A 71 17.00 3.97 6.43
N PHE A 72 16.94 4.09 5.10
CA PHE A 72 16.83 5.37 4.42
C PHE A 72 15.59 6.14 4.87
N LEU A 73 14.41 5.52 4.87
CA LEU A 73 13.19 6.17 5.38
C LEU A 73 13.34 6.60 6.85
N SER A 74 13.91 5.72 7.68
CA SER A 74 14.13 5.98 9.11
C SER A 74 15.11 7.14 9.37
N LEU A 75 16.09 7.35 8.49
CA LEU A 75 17.05 8.46 8.56
C LEU A 75 16.32 9.82 8.46
N TYR A 76 15.25 9.88 7.68
CA TYR A 76 14.42 11.08 7.50
C TYR A 76 13.20 11.13 8.42
N GLY A 77 13.17 10.32 9.48
CA GLY A 77 12.12 10.34 10.51
C GLY A 77 10.81 9.62 10.15
N PHE A 78 10.73 8.96 8.99
CA PHE A 78 9.59 8.08 8.70
C PHE A 78 9.58 6.89 9.67
N ASN A 79 8.41 6.60 10.23
CA ASN A 79 8.24 5.52 11.20
C ASN A 79 7.38 4.36 10.68
N GLY A 80 7.02 4.38 9.40
CA GLY A 80 6.37 3.25 8.78
C GLY A 80 6.31 3.28 7.26
N ASN A 81 5.83 2.17 6.70
CA ASN A 81 5.56 2.00 5.29
C ASN A 81 4.20 1.32 5.11
N GLN A 82 3.34 1.91 4.30
CA GLN A 82 2.15 1.25 3.78
C GLN A 82 2.53 0.42 2.57
N LEU A 83 2.32 -0.89 2.71
CA LEU A 83 2.39 -1.84 1.62
C LEU A 83 1.08 -1.83 0.84
N GLY A 84 1.12 -2.32 -0.39
CA GLY A 84 -0.08 -2.80 -1.07
C GLY A 84 -0.45 -4.21 -0.61
N PRO A 85 -1.49 -4.79 -1.21
CA PRO A 85 -1.85 -6.18 -0.96
C PRO A 85 -0.67 -7.12 -1.22
N GLY A 86 -0.29 -7.92 -0.22
CA GLY A 86 0.88 -8.81 -0.25
C GLY A 86 0.60 -10.25 -0.72
N GLY A 87 -0.55 -10.46 -1.36
CA GLY A 87 -1.07 -11.77 -1.76
C GLY A 87 -0.40 -12.35 -3.00
N GLU A 88 -0.55 -13.66 -3.19
CA GLU A 88 -0.24 -14.30 -4.48
C GLU A 88 -1.12 -13.72 -5.59
N LEU A 89 -0.50 -13.37 -6.72
CA LEU A 89 -1.12 -12.65 -7.83
C LEU A 89 -2.00 -13.57 -8.69
N GLU A 90 -2.98 -12.96 -9.37
CA GLU A 90 -3.91 -13.66 -10.26
C GLU A 90 -3.18 -14.30 -11.45
N PHE A 91 -3.49 -15.55 -11.73
CA PHE A 91 -3.07 -16.26 -12.93
C PHE A 91 -4.21 -16.29 -13.96
N LYS A 92 -3.96 -15.82 -15.18
CA LYS A 92 -4.94 -15.79 -16.25
C LYS A 92 -4.29 -15.86 -17.62
N ASP A 93 -4.83 -16.70 -18.50
CA ASP A 93 -4.39 -16.86 -19.89
C ASP A 93 -2.91 -17.27 -19.98
N GLY A 94 -2.44 -18.10 -19.04
CA GLY A 94 -1.04 -18.57 -19.00
C GLY A 94 -0.06 -17.60 -18.36
N GLU A 95 -0.53 -16.45 -17.86
CA GLU A 95 0.31 -15.38 -17.34
C GLU A 95 -0.13 -14.95 -15.94
N ILE A 96 0.81 -14.47 -15.12
CA ILE A 96 0.48 -13.77 -13.89
C ILE A 96 0.15 -12.31 -14.22
N LYS A 97 -0.97 -11.82 -13.71
CA LYS A 97 -1.39 -10.43 -13.85
C LYS A 97 -0.82 -9.60 -12.69
N PRO A 98 -0.26 -8.42 -12.98
CA PRO A 98 0.59 -7.72 -12.01
C PRO A 98 -0.19 -6.92 -10.95
N SER A 99 -1.51 -6.78 -11.09
CA SER A 99 -2.34 -6.04 -10.13
C SER A 99 -2.38 -6.75 -8.78
N PRO A 100 -1.95 -6.09 -7.68
CA PRO A 100 -2.07 -6.66 -6.34
C PRO A 100 -3.52 -6.66 -5.85
N TYR A 101 -4.43 -5.91 -6.47
CA TYR A 101 -5.83 -5.79 -6.04
C TYR A 101 -6.72 -7.00 -6.41
N ASN A 102 -6.18 -7.92 -7.23
CA ASN A 102 -6.79 -9.24 -7.51
C ASN A 102 -6.09 -10.38 -6.75
N SER A 103 -5.13 -10.06 -5.87
CA SER A 103 -4.30 -11.05 -5.20
C SER A 103 -5.02 -11.79 -4.08
N SER A 104 -4.44 -12.90 -3.63
CA SER A 104 -5.01 -13.69 -2.54
C SER A 104 -4.95 -12.96 -1.20
N ALA A 105 -6.07 -13.02 -0.48
CA ALA A 105 -6.16 -12.58 0.90
C ALA A 105 -5.40 -13.50 1.87
N PHE A 106 -5.06 -14.73 1.48
CA PHE A 106 -4.51 -15.77 2.36
C PHE A 106 -3.20 -16.41 1.88
N ALA A 107 -2.96 -16.56 0.58
CA ALA A 107 -1.67 -17.02 0.07
C ALA A 107 -0.71 -15.84 -0.01
N LYS A 108 0.45 -15.96 0.64
CA LYS A 108 1.53 -14.97 0.55
C LYS A 108 2.14 -15.00 -0.85
N ASN A 109 2.55 -13.84 -1.36
CA ASN A 109 3.23 -13.78 -2.66
C ASN A 109 4.61 -14.46 -2.60
N ARG A 110 4.76 -15.59 -3.29
CA ARG A 110 6.05 -16.31 -3.36
C ARG A 110 7.16 -15.50 -4.05
N LEU A 111 6.79 -14.54 -4.91
CA LEU A 111 7.75 -13.67 -5.59
C LEU A 111 8.42 -12.65 -4.65
N PHE A 112 7.97 -12.56 -3.40
CA PHE A 112 8.62 -11.76 -2.36
C PHE A 112 9.59 -12.55 -1.49
N ILE A 113 9.81 -13.84 -1.76
CA ILE A 113 10.84 -14.61 -1.05
C ILE A 113 12.22 -14.06 -1.43
N ASP A 114 13.02 -13.73 -0.42
CA ASP A 114 14.44 -13.42 -0.60
C ASP A 114 15.19 -14.72 -0.91
N LEU A 115 15.56 -14.89 -2.19
CA LEU A 115 16.24 -16.07 -2.69
C LEU A 115 17.70 -16.14 -2.19
N GLU A 116 18.36 -15.01 -1.94
CA GLU A 116 19.75 -15.02 -1.47
C GLU A 116 19.86 -15.70 -0.11
N ASP A 117 18.91 -15.40 0.79
CA ASP A 117 18.84 -15.99 2.14
C ASP A 117 18.77 -17.53 2.08
N LEU A 118 18.13 -18.11 1.05
CA LEU A 118 18.02 -19.55 0.85
C LEU A 118 19.37 -20.24 0.52
N THR A 119 20.38 -19.46 0.11
CA THR A 119 21.74 -19.93 -0.16
C THR A 119 22.61 -20.03 1.09
N THR A 120 22.09 -19.58 2.24
CA THR A 120 22.86 -19.45 3.49
C THR A 120 22.59 -20.61 4.46
N ASP A 121 23.46 -20.77 5.47
CA ASP A 121 23.26 -21.78 6.52
C ASP A 121 21.99 -21.57 7.34
N LYS A 122 21.49 -20.34 7.42
CA LYS A 122 20.24 -19.97 8.11
C LYS A 122 19.04 -20.75 7.58
N TYR A 123 19.01 -21.03 6.28
CA TYR A 123 17.98 -21.83 5.61
C TYR A 123 18.47 -23.21 5.21
N GLY A 124 19.62 -23.66 5.72
CA GLY A 124 20.19 -24.96 5.41
C GLY A 124 20.70 -25.10 3.97
N LYS A 125 21.10 -23.99 3.33
CA LYS A 125 21.67 -23.95 1.96
C LYS A 125 20.81 -24.73 0.96
N ILE A 126 19.51 -24.52 1.03
CA ILE A 126 18.55 -25.24 0.21
C ILE A 126 18.54 -24.73 -1.24
N LEU A 127 18.94 -23.48 -1.49
CA LEU A 127 19.25 -23.00 -2.84
C LEU A 127 20.76 -23.01 -3.05
N SER A 128 21.25 -23.59 -4.14
CA SER A 128 22.66 -23.50 -4.50
C SER A 128 23.01 -22.09 -4.99
N LYS A 129 24.26 -21.67 -4.75
CA LYS A 129 24.78 -20.42 -5.32
C LYS A 129 24.84 -20.45 -6.85
N GLU A 130 25.02 -21.65 -7.44
CA GLU A 130 25.04 -21.82 -8.88
C GLU A 130 23.69 -21.46 -9.49
N THR A 131 22.61 -22.06 -8.99
CA THR A 131 21.25 -21.76 -9.45
C THR A 131 20.84 -20.34 -9.12
N PHE A 132 21.13 -19.85 -7.91
CA PHE A 132 20.88 -18.44 -7.58
C PHE A 132 21.55 -17.50 -8.57
N ASN A 133 22.80 -17.75 -8.95
CA ASN A 133 23.52 -16.92 -9.91
C ASN A 133 23.03 -17.10 -11.36
N SER A 134 22.50 -18.27 -11.75
CA SER A 134 21.99 -18.50 -13.10
C SER A 134 20.62 -17.87 -13.33
N VAL A 135 19.77 -17.85 -12.29
CA VAL A 135 18.38 -17.36 -12.38
C VAL A 135 18.23 -15.89 -12.04
N THR A 136 19.28 -15.24 -11.54
CA THR A 136 19.27 -13.80 -11.22
C THR A 136 20.34 -13.08 -12.00
N GLU A 137 20.22 -11.76 -12.15
CA GLU A 137 21.23 -10.94 -12.84
C GLU A 137 22.02 -10.08 -11.86
N PRO A 138 23.33 -9.86 -12.09
CA PRO A 138 24.03 -8.76 -11.43
C PRO A 138 23.32 -7.43 -11.70
N ILE A 139 23.30 -6.55 -10.69
CA ILE A 139 22.71 -5.22 -10.83
C ILE A 139 23.38 -4.43 -11.97
N LYS A 140 22.55 -3.78 -12.78
CA LYS A 140 22.96 -2.89 -13.87
C LYS A 140 22.36 -1.52 -13.62
N ASN A 141 23.17 -0.57 -13.17
CA ASN A 141 22.69 0.79 -12.99
C ASN A 141 22.40 1.40 -14.37
N THR A 142 21.25 2.06 -14.47
CA THR A 142 20.84 2.84 -15.64
C THR A 142 20.95 4.33 -15.31
N ASP A 143 20.77 5.20 -16.31
CA ASP A 143 20.69 6.65 -16.07
C ASP A 143 19.41 7.04 -15.33
N GLU A 144 18.34 6.26 -15.52
CA GLU A 144 17.05 6.42 -14.86
C GLU A 144 17.14 6.28 -13.34
N ASN A 145 16.27 6.99 -12.60
CA ASN A 145 16.16 6.87 -11.14
C ASN A 145 15.12 5.82 -10.70
N TYR A 146 14.58 5.05 -11.64
CA TYR A 146 13.61 3.98 -11.44
C TYR A 146 13.98 2.72 -12.24
N GLU A 147 13.30 1.62 -11.95
CA GLU A 147 13.30 0.42 -12.78
C GLU A 147 11.87 -0.12 -12.98
N MET A 148 11.73 -1.10 -13.86
CA MET A 148 10.47 -1.79 -14.11
C MET A 148 10.59 -3.27 -13.74
N SER A 149 9.65 -3.76 -12.94
CA SER A 149 9.49 -5.18 -12.65
C SER A 149 9.15 -5.94 -13.92
N ASN A 150 9.84 -7.05 -14.14
CA ASN A 150 9.54 -8.01 -15.17
C ASN A 150 8.96 -9.27 -14.53
N PHE A 151 7.63 -9.32 -14.43
CA PHE A 151 6.91 -10.42 -13.80
C PHE A 151 7.14 -11.76 -14.51
N GLU A 152 7.30 -11.78 -15.84
CA GLU A 152 7.53 -13.02 -16.59
C GLU A 152 8.87 -13.66 -16.20
N GLU A 153 9.94 -12.86 -16.21
CA GLU A 153 11.27 -13.33 -15.81
C GLU A 153 11.34 -13.64 -14.30
N ALA A 154 10.65 -12.87 -13.47
CA ALA A 154 10.52 -13.17 -12.05
C ALA A 154 9.88 -14.56 -11.84
N ILE A 155 8.79 -14.89 -12.55
CA ILE A 155 8.16 -16.20 -12.40
C ILE A 155 9.12 -17.34 -12.75
N LYS A 156 9.83 -17.23 -13.88
CA LYS A 156 10.83 -18.22 -14.30
C LYS A 156 11.92 -18.38 -13.22
N THR A 157 12.44 -17.25 -12.73
CA THR A 157 13.44 -17.17 -11.67
C THR A 157 12.99 -17.92 -10.41
N TYR A 158 11.79 -17.61 -9.93
CA TYR A 158 11.25 -18.19 -8.71
C TYR A 158 10.82 -19.65 -8.88
N ASP A 159 10.31 -20.06 -10.05
CA ASP A 159 9.98 -21.46 -10.33
C ASP A 159 11.20 -22.36 -10.24
N GLU A 160 12.30 -21.97 -10.88
CA GLU A 160 13.54 -22.74 -10.87
C GLU A 160 14.17 -22.77 -9.47
N ALA A 161 14.34 -21.60 -8.84
CA ALA A 161 14.96 -21.50 -7.53
C ALA A 161 14.16 -22.20 -6.41
N LEU A 162 12.84 -22.06 -6.39
CA LEU A 162 12.00 -22.66 -5.34
C LEU A 162 11.82 -24.18 -5.54
N SER A 163 11.81 -24.65 -6.80
CA SER A 163 11.81 -26.08 -7.11
C SER A 163 13.09 -26.76 -6.60
N GLU A 164 14.26 -26.16 -6.88
CA GLU A 164 15.52 -26.64 -6.32
C GLU A 164 15.50 -26.59 -4.78
N SER A 165 15.06 -25.46 -4.20
CA SER A 165 15.00 -25.27 -2.76
C SER A 165 14.19 -26.37 -2.08
N PHE A 166 13.02 -26.71 -2.63
CA PHE A 166 12.17 -27.77 -2.10
C PHE A 166 12.82 -29.17 -2.25
N LYS A 167 13.45 -29.45 -3.39
CA LYS A 167 14.17 -30.71 -3.62
C LYS A 167 15.34 -30.89 -2.65
N ASN A 168 16.14 -29.85 -2.47
CA ASN A 168 17.29 -29.85 -1.58
C ASN A 168 16.85 -29.91 -0.11
N PHE A 169 15.81 -29.20 0.29
CA PHE A 169 15.22 -29.31 1.62
C PHE A 169 14.87 -30.78 1.96
N LYS A 170 14.11 -31.47 1.10
CA LYS A 170 13.77 -32.89 1.28
C LYS A 170 15.01 -33.78 1.36
N THR A 171 15.99 -33.54 0.50
CA THR A 171 17.23 -34.33 0.43
C THR A 171 18.09 -34.13 1.68
N ASN A 172 18.24 -32.89 2.13
CA ASN A 172 19.04 -32.52 3.29
C ASN A 172 18.42 -33.04 4.59
N VAL A 173 17.09 -33.02 4.70
CA VAL A 173 16.34 -33.68 5.76
C VAL A 173 16.59 -35.19 5.77
N ALA A 174 16.50 -35.85 4.61
CA ALA A 174 16.73 -37.30 4.52
C ALA A 174 18.18 -37.70 4.89
N LYS A 175 19.14 -36.80 4.68
CA LYS A 175 20.54 -36.95 5.09
C LYS A 175 20.79 -36.62 6.58
N GLY A 176 19.77 -36.18 7.32
CA GLY A 176 19.91 -35.81 8.73
C GLY A 176 20.74 -34.55 8.96
N GLN A 177 20.79 -33.62 8.01
CA GLN A 177 21.56 -32.39 8.18
C GLN A 177 20.93 -31.52 9.29
N PRO A 178 21.71 -31.05 10.30
CA PRO A 178 21.16 -30.36 11.46
C PRO A 178 20.30 -29.13 11.12
N GLN A 179 20.76 -28.28 10.19
CA GLN A 179 20.03 -27.07 9.79
C GLN A 179 18.72 -27.42 9.08
N ALA A 180 18.71 -28.45 8.23
CA ALA A 180 17.50 -28.88 7.52
C ALA A 180 16.48 -29.53 8.46
N LEU A 181 16.92 -30.27 9.48
CA LEU A 181 16.05 -30.82 10.52
C LEU A 181 15.43 -29.71 11.38
N ALA A 182 16.20 -28.67 11.72
CA ALA A 182 15.67 -27.50 12.43
C ALA A 182 14.59 -26.80 11.59
N LEU A 183 14.86 -26.55 10.30
CA LEU A 183 13.89 -25.97 9.38
C LEU A 183 12.65 -26.87 9.21
N GLN A 184 12.82 -28.19 9.20
CA GLN A 184 11.72 -29.16 9.16
C GLN A 184 10.82 -29.07 10.40
N ASN A 185 11.38 -28.85 11.59
CA ASN A 185 10.60 -28.68 12.80
C ASN A 185 9.73 -27.41 12.75
N GLU A 186 10.28 -26.32 12.23
CA GLU A 186 9.52 -25.09 11.97
C GLU A 186 8.42 -25.33 10.92
N TYR A 187 8.75 -26.02 9.82
CA TYR A 187 7.80 -26.35 8.76
C TYR A 187 6.64 -27.23 9.27
N ASN A 188 6.93 -28.28 10.05
CA ASN A 188 5.91 -29.14 10.65
C ASN A 188 5.00 -28.36 11.61
N SER A 189 5.57 -27.42 12.38
CA SER A 189 4.82 -26.52 13.28
C SER A 189 3.95 -25.51 12.53
N PHE A 190 4.37 -25.12 11.32
CA PHE A 190 3.56 -24.32 10.41
C PHE A 190 2.41 -25.13 9.80
N LEU A 191 2.69 -26.35 9.36
CA LEU A 191 1.70 -27.24 8.76
C LEU A 191 0.60 -27.66 9.75
N SER A 192 0.92 -27.91 11.02
CA SER A 192 -0.09 -28.30 12.02
C SER A 192 -1.27 -27.32 12.14
N ARG A 193 -1.04 -26.04 11.77
CA ARG A 193 -2.05 -24.98 11.77
C ARG A 193 -2.64 -24.68 10.40
N ASN A 194 -1.91 -24.94 9.30
CA ASN A 194 -2.26 -24.45 7.97
C ASN A 194 -2.53 -25.54 6.93
N ASN A 195 -2.27 -26.82 7.22
CA ASN A 195 -2.20 -27.88 6.21
C ASN A 195 -3.48 -28.05 5.38
N LYS A 196 -4.67 -27.90 5.97
CA LYS A 196 -5.93 -27.99 5.21
C LYS A 196 -5.98 -26.88 4.15
N ARG A 197 -5.87 -25.62 4.58
CA ARG A 197 -5.86 -24.44 3.70
C ARG A 197 -4.86 -24.59 2.58
N LEU A 198 -3.61 -24.89 2.90
CA LEU A 198 -2.54 -24.99 1.91
C LEU A 198 -2.73 -26.17 0.94
N THR A 199 -3.41 -27.24 1.37
CA THR A 199 -3.79 -28.33 0.46
C THR A 199 -4.87 -27.87 -0.51
N ASP A 200 -5.88 -27.14 -0.02
CA ASP A 200 -6.96 -26.59 -0.84
C ASP A 200 -6.38 -25.58 -1.86
N GLU A 201 -5.49 -24.69 -1.43
CA GLU A 201 -4.78 -23.74 -2.30
C GLU A 201 -3.92 -24.47 -3.36
N GLY A 202 -3.17 -25.50 -2.96
CA GLY A 202 -2.40 -26.32 -3.91
C GLY A 202 -3.27 -27.02 -4.96
N ILE A 203 -4.46 -27.52 -4.57
CA ILE A 203 -5.41 -28.13 -5.50
C ILE A 203 -5.99 -27.08 -6.46
N PHE A 204 -6.36 -25.91 -5.95
CA PHE A 204 -6.80 -24.80 -6.81
C PHE A 204 -5.76 -24.48 -7.88
N LYS A 205 -4.49 -24.34 -7.49
CA LYS A 205 -3.40 -24.02 -8.44
C LYS A 205 -3.21 -25.10 -9.51
N VAL A 206 -3.40 -26.37 -9.16
CA VAL A 206 -3.38 -27.48 -10.13
C VAL A 206 -4.52 -27.34 -11.13
N LEU A 207 -5.73 -27.05 -10.66
CA LEU A 207 -6.91 -26.86 -11.51
C LEU A 207 -6.78 -25.60 -12.37
N ALA A 208 -6.39 -24.47 -11.80
CA ALA A 208 -6.20 -23.22 -12.51
C ALA A 208 -5.18 -23.37 -13.66
N ARG A 209 -4.08 -24.12 -13.46
CA ARG A 209 -3.15 -24.46 -14.53
C ARG A 209 -3.75 -25.38 -15.59
N HIS A 210 -4.57 -26.35 -15.18
CA HIS A 210 -5.27 -27.25 -16.11
C HIS A 210 -6.22 -26.47 -17.03
N TYR A 211 -6.93 -25.48 -16.49
CA TYR A 211 -7.87 -24.62 -17.22
C TYR A 211 -7.23 -23.33 -17.78
N ASN A 212 -5.95 -23.11 -17.52
CA ASN A 212 -5.19 -21.91 -17.92
C ASN A 212 -5.73 -20.57 -17.37
N THR A 213 -6.44 -20.58 -16.25
CA THR A 213 -7.04 -19.38 -15.63
C THR A 213 -7.47 -19.63 -14.19
N ASP A 214 -7.34 -18.60 -13.34
CA ASP A 214 -7.90 -18.57 -11.99
C ASP A 214 -9.42 -18.32 -12.01
N LYS A 215 -9.97 -17.77 -13.09
CA LYS A 215 -11.40 -17.48 -13.22
C LYS A 215 -12.20 -18.77 -13.26
N ILE A 216 -12.82 -19.11 -12.14
CA ILE A 216 -13.49 -20.40 -12.00
C ILE A 216 -14.66 -20.58 -12.97
N ASP A 217 -15.37 -19.50 -13.34
CA ASP A 217 -16.48 -19.61 -14.30
C ASP A 217 -16.03 -19.98 -15.73
N ASP A 218 -14.74 -19.77 -16.02
CA ASP A 218 -14.12 -20.10 -17.31
C ASP A 218 -13.62 -21.56 -17.35
N TRP A 219 -13.73 -22.31 -16.24
CA TRP A 219 -13.34 -23.73 -16.20
C TRP A 219 -14.35 -24.63 -16.93
N HIS A 220 -15.62 -24.19 -17.00
CA HIS A 220 -16.72 -24.91 -17.64
C HIS A 220 -16.84 -26.37 -17.14
N ASN A 221 -16.64 -26.56 -15.83
CA ASN A 221 -16.67 -27.85 -15.16
C ASN A 221 -17.30 -27.69 -13.76
N GLU A 222 -18.59 -27.98 -13.66
CA GLU A 222 -19.34 -27.78 -12.42
C GLU A 222 -18.73 -28.51 -11.20
N ARG A 223 -18.15 -29.70 -11.40
CA ARG A 223 -17.55 -30.48 -10.31
C ARG A 223 -16.30 -29.82 -9.75
N ASP A 224 -15.40 -29.34 -10.61
CA ASP A 224 -14.17 -28.67 -10.17
C ASP A 224 -14.46 -27.24 -9.69
N GLU A 225 -15.41 -26.54 -10.30
CA GLU A 225 -15.89 -25.22 -9.87
C GLU A 225 -16.53 -25.21 -8.48
N ASN A 226 -17.19 -26.30 -8.08
CA ASN A 226 -17.88 -26.44 -6.79
C ASN A 226 -17.13 -27.35 -5.80
N LEU A 227 -15.96 -27.88 -6.18
CA LEU A 227 -15.27 -28.97 -5.49
C LEU A 227 -15.17 -28.81 -3.97
N ILE A 228 -14.79 -27.62 -3.48
CA ILE A 228 -14.64 -27.37 -2.04
C ILE A 228 -15.99 -27.26 -1.33
N SER A 229 -17.00 -26.64 -1.97
CA SER A 229 -18.35 -26.57 -1.42
C SER A 229 -18.96 -27.97 -1.30
N ASP A 230 -18.92 -28.75 -2.37
CA ASP A 230 -19.46 -30.10 -2.42
C ASP A 230 -18.71 -31.06 -1.47
N LEU A 231 -17.39 -30.92 -1.36
CA LEU A 231 -16.57 -31.62 -0.36
C LEU A 231 -17.04 -31.32 1.06
N ASN A 232 -17.31 -30.05 1.39
CA ASN A 232 -17.79 -29.67 2.71
C ASN A 232 -19.22 -30.17 2.98
N ASN A 233 -20.01 -30.38 1.92
CA ASN A 233 -21.36 -30.96 1.99
C ASN A 233 -21.37 -32.49 2.02
N GLY A 234 -20.20 -33.14 1.95
CA GLY A 234 -20.07 -34.60 2.05
C GLY A 234 -20.37 -35.34 0.75
N ASP A 235 -20.29 -34.65 -0.40
CA ASP A 235 -20.47 -35.29 -1.71
C ASP A 235 -19.34 -36.30 -1.97
N ILE A 236 -19.73 -37.55 -2.25
CA ILE A 236 -18.79 -38.68 -2.43
C ILE A 236 -17.92 -38.46 -3.66
N GLU A 237 -18.50 -37.96 -4.75
CA GLU A 237 -17.78 -37.68 -5.98
C GLU A 237 -16.77 -36.54 -5.76
N ALA A 238 -17.13 -35.47 -5.07
CA ALA A 238 -16.20 -34.40 -4.71
C ALA A 238 -15.04 -34.92 -3.85
N ILE A 239 -15.31 -35.78 -2.86
CA ILE A 239 -14.28 -36.43 -2.02
C ILE A 239 -13.31 -37.25 -2.87
N GLU A 240 -13.82 -38.08 -3.78
CA GLU A 240 -12.99 -38.88 -4.68
C GLU A 240 -12.15 -38.00 -5.61
N ARG A 241 -12.75 -36.95 -6.18
CA ARG A 241 -12.07 -35.99 -7.06
C ARG A 241 -10.95 -35.27 -6.33
N TYR A 242 -11.23 -34.71 -5.16
CA TYR A 242 -10.25 -34.04 -4.31
C TYR A 242 -9.06 -34.96 -3.98
N ASN A 243 -9.33 -36.20 -3.55
CA ASN A 243 -8.28 -37.16 -3.22
C ASN A 243 -7.48 -37.61 -4.45
N SER A 244 -8.14 -37.72 -5.62
CA SER A 244 -7.47 -38.06 -6.87
C SER A 244 -6.47 -36.97 -7.29
N ILE A 245 -6.87 -35.70 -7.26
CA ILE A 245 -6.00 -34.55 -7.61
C ILE A 245 -4.85 -34.48 -6.61
N LYS A 246 -5.16 -34.57 -5.31
CA LYS A 246 -4.18 -34.53 -4.23
C LYS A 246 -3.12 -35.62 -4.37
N LYS A 247 -3.53 -36.84 -4.74
CA LYS A 247 -2.61 -37.97 -4.92
C LYS A 247 -1.75 -37.81 -6.19
N ALA A 248 -2.37 -37.42 -7.30
CA ALA A 248 -1.69 -37.27 -8.59
C ALA A 248 -0.69 -36.11 -8.59
N ASN A 249 -0.96 -35.04 -7.82
CA ASN A 249 -0.17 -33.80 -7.80
C ASN A 249 0.48 -33.55 -6.43
N LYS A 250 0.88 -34.64 -5.75
CA LYS A 250 1.41 -34.56 -4.39
C LYS A 250 2.64 -33.66 -4.31
N ASN A 251 3.54 -33.72 -5.31
CA ASN A 251 4.79 -32.95 -5.24
C ASN A 251 4.54 -31.44 -5.36
N GLU A 252 3.66 -31.04 -6.27
CA GLU A 252 3.29 -29.66 -6.54
C GLU A 252 2.58 -29.04 -5.33
N ILE A 253 1.67 -29.78 -4.71
CA ILE A 253 0.94 -29.34 -3.51
C ILE A 253 1.90 -29.19 -2.31
N GLU A 254 2.82 -30.14 -2.11
CA GLU A 254 3.79 -30.06 -1.03
C GLU A 254 4.85 -28.96 -1.27
N GLN A 255 5.22 -28.72 -2.52
CA GLN A 255 6.06 -27.57 -2.88
C GLN A 255 5.35 -26.26 -2.53
N HIS A 256 4.08 -26.08 -2.91
CA HIS A 256 3.32 -24.88 -2.56
C HIS A 256 3.27 -24.63 -1.05
N LYS A 257 3.03 -25.68 -0.25
CA LYS A 257 3.07 -25.60 1.22
C LYS A 257 4.42 -25.11 1.73
N PHE A 258 5.50 -25.62 1.15
CA PHE A 258 6.86 -25.24 1.49
C PHE A 258 7.14 -23.77 1.13
N GLU A 259 6.74 -23.31 -0.04
CA GLU A 259 6.87 -21.91 -0.46
C GLU A 259 6.13 -20.96 0.49
N GLN A 260 4.90 -21.28 0.86
CA GLN A 260 4.12 -20.50 1.82
C GLN A 260 4.76 -20.45 3.21
N PHE A 261 5.40 -21.55 3.65
CA PHE A 261 6.18 -21.58 4.88
C PHE A 261 7.39 -20.64 4.81
N ILE A 262 8.19 -20.71 3.74
CA ILE A 262 9.38 -19.87 3.57
C ILE A 262 9.01 -18.39 3.54
N ALA A 263 7.98 -18.02 2.77
CA ALA A 263 7.47 -16.65 2.76
C ALA A 263 7.05 -16.20 4.17
N THR A 264 6.24 -17.01 4.87
CA THR A 264 5.79 -16.71 6.25
C THR A 264 6.97 -16.52 7.20
N LYS A 265 7.99 -17.37 7.13
CA LYS A 265 9.19 -17.28 7.96
C LYS A 265 9.94 -15.97 7.71
N GLN A 266 10.18 -15.59 6.46
CA GLN A 266 10.87 -14.34 6.13
C GLN A 266 10.07 -13.09 6.55
N ILE A 267 8.75 -13.11 6.40
CA ILE A 267 7.87 -12.02 6.88
C ILE A 267 8.02 -11.84 8.39
N LYS A 268 7.99 -12.94 9.15
CA LYS A 268 8.15 -12.94 10.61
C LYS A 268 9.51 -12.37 11.01
N GLU A 269 10.59 -12.82 10.39
CA GLU A 269 11.94 -12.34 10.68
C GLU A 269 12.13 -10.86 10.30
N ASN A 270 11.48 -10.40 9.23
CA ASN A 270 11.46 -8.99 8.87
C ASN A 270 10.74 -8.18 9.96
N LYS A 271 9.61 -8.65 10.50
CA LYS A 271 8.90 -8.02 11.63
C LYS A 271 9.79 -7.89 12.86
N GLU A 272 10.42 -8.97 13.29
CA GLU A 272 11.34 -8.97 14.45
C GLU A 272 12.50 -7.99 14.26
N TRP A 273 12.95 -7.76 13.03
CA TRP A 273 13.97 -6.76 12.73
C TRP A 273 13.43 -5.33 12.79
N ARG A 274 12.29 -5.04 12.15
CA ARG A 274 11.69 -3.69 12.13
C ARG A 274 11.28 -3.20 13.52
N GLU A 275 10.79 -4.10 14.38
CA GLU A 275 10.42 -3.78 15.77
C GLU A 275 11.59 -3.16 16.53
N LYS A 276 12.83 -3.59 16.28
CA LYS A 276 14.04 -3.02 16.90
C LYS A 276 14.34 -1.60 16.45
N LEU A 277 13.79 -1.18 15.30
CA LEU A 277 13.93 0.16 14.74
C LEU A 277 12.72 1.06 15.07
N GLY A 278 11.66 0.51 15.66
CA GLY A 278 10.40 1.22 15.83
C GLY A 278 9.69 1.53 14.50
N PHE A 279 10.01 0.79 13.43
CA PHE A 279 9.44 0.99 12.10
C PHE A 279 8.28 0.04 11.86
N LYS A 280 7.15 0.55 11.36
CA LYS A 280 5.91 -0.22 11.21
C LYS A 280 5.59 -0.51 9.75
N TYR A 281 5.10 -1.72 9.47
CA TYR A 281 4.44 -2.01 8.20
C TYR A 281 2.93 -1.99 8.36
N PHE A 282 2.27 -1.33 7.42
CA PHE A 282 0.82 -1.24 7.32
C PHE A 282 0.43 -2.10 6.12
N ASN A 283 -0.29 -3.19 6.35
CA ASN A 283 -0.78 -4.00 5.23
C ASN A 283 -1.96 -3.31 4.55
N ASP A 284 -2.31 -3.73 3.35
CA ASP A 284 -3.54 -3.29 2.68
C ASP A 284 -4.60 -4.40 2.74
N LEU A 285 -5.68 -4.16 3.50
CA LEU A 285 -6.84 -5.02 3.54
C LEU A 285 -7.66 -4.77 2.30
N LEU A 286 -7.48 -5.61 1.28
CA LEU A 286 -8.34 -5.66 0.10
C LEU A 286 -9.82 -5.58 0.51
N VAL A 287 -10.65 -4.86 -0.24
CA VAL A 287 -12.11 -5.01 -0.09
C VAL A 287 -12.55 -6.38 -0.61
N GLY A 288 -11.94 -6.84 -1.71
CA GLY A 288 -12.18 -8.14 -2.34
C GLY A 288 -11.22 -9.26 -1.92
N CYS A 289 -11.14 -10.30 -2.74
CA CYS A 289 -10.21 -11.40 -2.60
C CYS A 289 -9.97 -12.06 -3.96
N SER A 290 -8.98 -12.96 -4.03
CA SER A 290 -8.71 -13.73 -5.25
C SER A 290 -9.82 -14.74 -5.57
N GLN A 291 -9.82 -15.22 -6.82
CA GLN A 291 -10.67 -16.33 -7.24
C GLN A 291 -10.41 -17.61 -6.45
N MET A 292 -9.17 -17.85 -6.01
CA MET A 292 -8.82 -18.97 -5.14
C MET A 292 -9.52 -18.88 -3.77
N ASP A 293 -9.50 -17.70 -3.17
CA ASP A 293 -10.17 -17.46 -1.90
C ASP A 293 -11.68 -17.58 -2.07
N MET A 294 -12.21 -17.03 -3.16
CA MET A 294 -13.62 -17.15 -3.52
C MET A 294 -14.02 -18.62 -3.68
N TRP A 295 -13.25 -19.43 -4.40
CA TRP A 295 -13.51 -20.85 -4.63
C TRP A 295 -13.54 -21.65 -3.33
N ARG A 296 -12.60 -21.38 -2.40
CA ARG A 296 -12.56 -22.02 -1.08
C ARG A 296 -13.75 -21.65 -0.18
N TYR A 297 -14.35 -20.49 -0.40
CA TYR A 297 -15.48 -19.97 0.38
C TYR A 297 -16.70 -19.69 -0.51
N LYS A 298 -16.92 -20.47 -1.58
CA LYS A 298 -17.90 -20.16 -2.65
C LYS A 298 -19.30 -19.81 -2.11
N ASP A 299 -19.76 -20.56 -1.11
CA ASP A 299 -21.09 -20.37 -0.49
C ASP A 299 -21.23 -19.10 0.37
N ALA A 300 -20.16 -18.34 0.55
CA ALA A 300 -20.16 -17.08 1.28
C ALA A 300 -20.61 -15.89 0.43
N PHE A 301 -20.61 -16.02 -0.89
CA PHE A 301 -20.76 -14.89 -1.81
C PHE A 301 -22.09 -14.94 -2.58
N LEU A 302 -22.56 -13.77 -3.02
CA LEU A 302 -23.69 -13.66 -3.95
C LEU A 302 -23.32 -14.28 -5.31
N LYS A 303 -24.24 -15.02 -5.92
CA LYS A 303 -24.01 -15.72 -7.18
C LYS A 303 -23.96 -14.79 -8.39
N ASP A 304 -24.90 -13.84 -8.46
CA ASP A 304 -25.17 -13.06 -9.68
C ASP A 304 -24.59 -11.63 -9.62
N TRP A 305 -23.96 -11.26 -8.50
CA TRP A 305 -23.52 -9.89 -8.23
C TRP A 305 -22.03 -9.85 -7.86
N GLU A 306 -21.36 -8.84 -8.40
CA GLU A 306 -19.98 -8.49 -8.07
C GLU A 306 -19.89 -7.02 -7.66
N MET A 307 -18.79 -6.65 -7.01
CA MET A 307 -18.56 -5.30 -6.52
C MET A 307 -17.88 -4.43 -7.58
N GLY A 308 -18.22 -3.15 -7.55
CA GLY A 308 -17.56 -2.10 -8.30
C GLY A 308 -17.73 -0.76 -7.62
N ALA A 309 -17.57 0.33 -8.38
CA ALA A 309 -17.88 1.66 -7.91
C ALA A 309 -18.64 2.46 -8.97
N LYS A 310 -19.53 3.34 -8.51
CA LYS A 310 -20.15 4.33 -9.40
C LYS A 310 -19.22 5.50 -9.61
N GLU A 311 -18.89 5.76 -10.87
CA GLU A 311 -18.11 6.95 -11.23
C GLU A 311 -18.94 8.23 -11.25
N TYR A 312 -18.32 9.33 -10.86
CA TYR A 312 -18.94 10.64 -11.02
C TYR A 312 -18.92 11.04 -12.49
N ASN A 313 -20.12 11.23 -13.06
CA ASN A 313 -20.30 11.58 -14.47
C ASN A 313 -19.58 10.64 -15.48
N GLY A 314 -19.46 9.35 -15.15
CA GLY A 314 -18.85 8.33 -15.99
C GLY A 314 -19.49 6.96 -15.80
N ARG A 315 -19.06 5.98 -16.61
CA ARG A 315 -19.46 4.57 -16.46
C ARG A 315 -18.96 4.01 -15.14
N SER A 316 -19.75 3.16 -14.50
CA SER A 316 -19.31 2.44 -13.31
C SER A 316 -18.06 1.60 -13.57
N GLN A 317 -17.15 1.58 -12.60
CA GLN A 317 -15.97 0.72 -12.62
C GLN A 317 -16.37 -0.67 -12.17
N ARG A 318 -16.05 -1.68 -12.98
CA ARG A 318 -16.23 -3.09 -12.64
C ARG A 318 -14.90 -3.66 -12.15
N TRP A 319 -14.90 -4.23 -10.95
CA TRP A 319 -13.68 -4.77 -10.33
C TRP A 319 -13.65 -6.29 -10.25
N HIS A 320 -14.75 -6.97 -10.61
CA HIS A 320 -14.87 -8.43 -10.52
C HIS A 320 -14.64 -9.02 -9.12
N ILE A 321 -14.93 -8.23 -8.10
CA ILE A 321 -14.77 -8.62 -6.70
C ILE A 321 -16.05 -9.33 -6.23
N PRO A 322 -15.95 -10.53 -5.61
CA PRO A 322 -17.14 -11.20 -5.09
C PRO A 322 -17.70 -10.46 -3.86
N VAL A 323 -19.02 -10.40 -3.76
CA VAL A 323 -19.73 -9.72 -2.67
C VAL A 323 -20.21 -10.75 -1.66
N ILE A 324 -19.85 -10.60 -0.38
CA ILE A 324 -20.32 -11.49 0.67
C ILE A 324 -21.85 -11.39 0.76
N ASP A 325 -22.56 -12.52 0.74
CA ASP A 325 -24.00 -12.55 0.92
C ASP A 325 -24.32 -12.09 2.35
N PRO A 326 -25.10 -11.01 2.55
CA PRO A 326 -25.44 -10.51 3.89
C PRO A 326 -26.04 -11.58 4.79
N LYS A 327 -26.86 -12.50 4.24
CA LYS A 327 -27.47 -13.61 4.98
C LYS A 327 -26.47 -14.68 5.42
N LYS A 328 -25.23 -14.60 4.93
CA LYS A 328 -24.10 -15.48 5.25
C LYS A 328 -23.07 -14.77 6.14
N ILE A 329 -23.33 -13.55 6.61
CA ILE A 329 -22.46 -12.85 7.56
C ILE A 329 -22.73 -13.34 8.99
N PHE A 330 -23.95 -13.11 9.49
CA PHE A 330 -24.38 -13.49 10.84
C PHE A 330 -25.47 -14.56 10.80
N LYS A 331 -25.48 -15.46 11.79
CA LYS A 331 -26.50 -16.51 11.93
C LYS A 331 -27.76 -16.04 12.63
N ASN A 332 -27.62 -15.05 13.51
CA ASN A 332 -28.65 -14.60 14.45
C ASN A 332 -28.32 -13.21 15.02
N ASP A 333 -29.25 -12.67 15.79
CA ASP A 333 -29.13 -11.34 16.43
C ASP A 333 -28.06 -11.27 17.53
N LYS A 334 -27.42 -12.39 17.90
CA LYS A 334 -26.23 -12.41 18.77
C LYS A 334 -24.92 -12.27 17.99
N TYR A 335 -25.01 -12.05 16.67
CA TYR A 335 -23.87 -11.86 15.76
C TYR A 335 -22.92 -13.05 15.71
N GLU A 336 -23.44 -14.27 15.91
CA GLU A 336 -22.65 -15.47 15.68
C GLU A 336 -22.27 -15.57 14.20
N LEU A 337 -20.97 -15.72 13.91
CA LEU A 337 -20.46 -15.70 12.54
C LEU A 337 -20.94 -16.91 11.73
N ASN A 338 -21.54 -16.62 10.57
CA ASN A 338 -21.76 -17.58 9.50
C ASN A 338 -20.55 -17.60 8.54
N ILE A 339 -20.59 -18.37 7.45
CA ILE A 339 -19.42 -18.63 6.59
C ILE A 339 -18.75 -17.35 6.05
N GLY A 340 -19.52 -16.35 5.63
CA GLY A 340 -19.00 -15.06 5.15
C GLY A 340 -18.39 -14.21 6.27
N GLY A 341 -19.02 -14.20 7.45
CA GLY A 341 -18.44 -13.55 8.62
C GLY A 341 -17.13 -14.21 9.08
N LYS A 342 -17.05 -15.54 9.03
CA LYS A 342 -15.81 -16.28 9.35
C LYS A 342 -14.70 -15.99 8.35
N PHE A 343 -15.01 -15.99 7.06
CA PHE A 343 -14.08 -15.60 6.00
C PHE A 343 -13.51 -14.20 6.25
N LEU A 344 -14.37 -13.21 6.53
CA LEU A 344 -13.91 -11.84 6.76
C LEU A 344 -13.07 -11.70 8.03
N LYS A 345 -13.44 -12.38 9.13
CA LYS A 345 -12.63 -12.39 10.36
C LYS A 345 -11.26 -13.03 10.12
N GLU A 346 -11.21 -14.15 9.40
CA GLU A 346 -9.94 -14.81 9.03
C GLU A 346 -9.07 -13.89 8.17
N LYS A 347 -9.65 -13.22 7.19
CA LYS A 347 -8.97 -12.26 6.31
C LYS A 347 -8.33 -11.11 7.09
N ILE A 348 -9.07 -10.50 8.03
CA ILE A 348 -8.53 -9.43 8.90
C ILE A 348 -7.37 -9.96 9.75
N ASN A 349 -7.54 -11.11 10.40
CA ASN A 349 -6.48 -11.72 11.20
C ASN A 349 -5.23 -12.03 10.39
N PHE A 350 -5.40 -12.53 9.17
CA PHE A 350 -4.30 -12.86 8.28
C PHE A 350 -3.56 -11.63 7.78
N ALA A 351 -4.29 -10.55 7.48
CA ALA A 351 -3.69 -9.28 7.07
C ALA A 351 -2.85 -8.63 8.19
N LEU A 352 -3.21 -8.88 9.46
CA LEU A 352 -2.56 -8.34 10.65
C LEU A 352 -1.47 -9.23 11.26
N GLU A 353 -1.36 -10.50 10.86
CA GLU A 353 -0.47 -11.48 11.53
C GLU A 353 0.98 -10.98 11.75
N PHE A 354 1.52 -10.21 10.80
CA PHE A 354 2.88 -9.66 10.88
C PHE A 354 2.98 -8.17 10.57
N ASN A 355 1.87 -7.44 10.68
CA ASN A 355 1.81 -6.01 10.40
C ASN A 355 1.29 -5.26 11.63
N GLU A 356 1.88 -4.10 11.92
CA GLU A 356 1.56 -3.33 13.13
C GLU A 356 0.28 -2.50 12.97
N ASN A 357 -0.15 -2.26 11.73
CA ASN A 357 -1.37 -1.54 11.40
C ASN A 357 -1.87 -1.96 10.02
N ILE A 358 -2.94 -1.34 9.54
CA ILE A 358 -3.62 -1.72 8.30
C ILE A 358 -4.25 -0.51 7.60
N ARG A 359 -4.19 -0.50 6.27
CA ARG A 359 -5.09 0.26 5.40
C ARG A 359 -6.33 -0.59 5.14
N ILE A 360 -7.51 0.01 5.26
CA ILE A 360 -8.77 -0.63 4.90
C ILE A 360 -9.21 -0.05 3.57
N ASP A 361 -9.01 -0.83 2.52
CA ASP A 361 -9.41 -0.49 1.16
C ASP A 361 -10.94 -0.41 1.05
N HIS A 362 -11.43 0.61 0.36
CA HIS A 362 -12.82 0.83 0.04
C HIS A 362 -13.77 0.61 1.23
N ALA A 363 -13.62 1.43 2.29
CA ALA A 363 -14.38 1.29 3.53
C ALA A 363 -15.90 1.30 3.29
N MET A 364 -16.37 1.97 2.24
CA MET A 364 -17.78 1.96 1.82
C MET A 364 -18.27 0.57 1.41
N GLY A 365 -17.44 -0.24 0.76
CA GLY A 365 -17.75 -1.63 0.40
C GLY A 365 -18.00 -2.54 1.61
N LEU A 366 -17.59 -2.13 2.80
CA LEU A 366 -17.82 -2.85 4.07
C LEU A 366 -19.11 -2.40 4.79
N ILE A 367 -19.85 -1.44 4.25
CA ILE A 367 -21.11 -0.92 4.81
C ILE A 367 -22.26 -0.93 3.79
N GLU A 368 -21.98 -0.51 2.55
CA GLU A 368 -22.99 -0.27 1.52
C GLU A 368 -22.43 -0.61 0.12
N PRO A 369 -21.92 -1.83 -0.13
CA PRO A 369 -21.25 -2.16 -1.38
C PRO A 369 -22.10 -1.85 -2.61
N TYR A 370 -21.43 -1.34 -3.64
CA TYR A 370 -22.02 -1.08 -4.95
C TYR A 370 -21.89 -2.31 -5.83
N LEU A 371 -23.04 -2.83 -6.24
CA LEU A 371 -23.24 -4.09 -6.92
C LEU A 371 -23.45 -3.87 -8.42
N LEU A 372 -22.77 -4.70 -9.20
CA LEU A 372 -22.90 -4.82 -10.63
C LEU A 372 -23.35 -6.24 -10.97
N LEU A 373 -24.33 -6.37 -11.87
CA LEU A 373 -24.80 -7.69 -12.31
C LEU A 373 -23.71 -8.36 -13.14
N LYS A 374 -23.31 -9.57 -12.73
CA LYS A 374 -22.14 -10.28 -13.27
C LYS A 374 -22.18 -10.47 -14.78
N ASN A 375 -23.36 -10.78 -15.35
CA ASN A 375 -23.55 -11.06 -16.77
C ASN A 375 -23.86 -9.82 -17.64
N ALA A 376 -23.96 -8.61 -17.06
CA ALA A 376 -24.13 -7.40 -17.86
C ALA A 376 -22.84 -7.08 -18.66
N SER A 377 -22.95 -6.40 -19.79
CA SER A 377 -21.78 -5.80 -20.46
C SER A 377 -21.38 -4.50 -19.75
N ASN A 378 -20.11 -4.09 -19.88
CA ASN A 378 -19.68 -2.76 -19.45
C ASN A 378 -20.39 -1.63 -20.23
N GLU A 379 -20.88 -1.90 -21.43
CA GLU A 379 -21.66 -0.94 -22.23
C GLU A 379 -23.06 -0.70 -21.67
N ASP A 380 -23.60 -1.63 -20.88
CA ASP A 380 -24.94 -1.52 -20.30
C ASP A 380 -24.98 -0.56 -19.10
N PHE A 381 -23.81 -0.24 -18.55
CA PHE A 381 -23.66 0.70 -17.44
C PHE A 381 -23.87 2.14 -17.90
N SER A 382 -24.57 2.91 -17.07
CA SER A 382 -24.85 4.30 -17.39
C SER A 382 -23.58 5.15 -17.42
N ASN A 383 -23.36 5.86 -18.54
CA ASN A 383 -22.22 6.77 -18.72
C ASN A 383 -22.51 8.22 -18.28
N ASN A 384 -23.34 8.40 -17.26
CA ASN A 384 -23.69 9.71 -16.69
C ASN A 384 -23.92 9.58 -15.18
N CYS A 385 -24.41 10.62 -14.52
CA CYS A 385 -24.65 10.60 -13.07
C CYS A 385 -25.77 9.63 -12.62
N ASN A 386 -26.66 9.20 -13.53
CA ASN A 386 -27.65 8.16 -13.25
C ASN A 386 -27.02 6.77 -13.31
N LYS A 387 -27.72 5.76 -12.78
CA LYS A 387 -27.36 4.34 -12.89
C LYS A 387 -28.49 3.55 -13.52
N ASN A 388 -28.16 2.43 -14.15
CA ASN A 388 -29.12 1.45 -14.63
C ASN A 388 -29.59 0.56 -13.45
N ASN A 389 -30.68 0.96 -12.79
CA ASN A 389 -31.18 0.31 -11.57
C ASN A 389 -31.47 -1.21 -11.69
N ASN A 390 -31.52 -1.77 -12.90
CA ASN A 390 -31.71 -3.20 -13.11
C ASN A 390 -30.42 -4.01 -12.91
N ILE A 391 -29.26 -3.41 -13.18
CA ILE A 391 -27.95 -4.07 -13.20
C ILE A 391 -26.90 -3.37 -12.33
N GLU A 392 -27.22 -2.18 -11.81
CA GLU A 392 -26.40 -1.36 -10.94
C GLU A 392 -27.18 -1.00 -9.68
N LYS A 393 -26.71 -1.42 -8.50
CA LYS A 393 -27.45 -1.25 -7.22
C LYS A 393 -26.49 -1.02 -6.07
N TYR A 394 -26.88 -0.23 -5.07
CA TYR A 394 -26.31 -0.41 -3.74
C TYR A 394 -26.97 -1.63 -3.06
N ILE A 395 -26.30 -2.27 -2.09
CA ILE A 395 -26.87 -3.45 -1.40
C ILE A 395 -28.25 -3.16 -0.77
N SER A 396 -28.49 -1.94 -0.30
CA SER A 396 -29.79 -1.47 0.21
C SER A 396 -30.92 -1.49 -0.81
N GLU A 397 -30.60 -1.53 -2.10
CA GLU A 397 -31.55 -1.50 -3.21
C GLU A 397 -31.74 -2.88 -3.84
N LEU A 398 -30.95 -3.87 -3.43
CA LEU A 398 -31.14 -5.26 -3.81
C LEU A 398 -32.39 -5.79 -3.10
N THR A 399 -33.26 -6.47 -3.84
CA THR A 399 -34.49 -7.06 -3.30
C THR A 399 -34.48 -8.58 -3.39
N ASP A 400 -35.16 -9.23 -2.44
CA ASP A 400 -35.49 -10.64 -2.52
C ASP A 400 -36.65 -10.90 -3.50
N LYS A 401 -36.97 -12.18 -3.70
CA LYS A 401 -38.06 -12.63 -4.59
C LYS A 401 -39.45 -12.06 -4.24
N ASN A 402 -39.63 -11.50 -3.04
CA ASN A 402 -40.89 -10.90 -2.58
C ASN A 402 -40.85 -9.37 -2.66
N GLY A 403 -39.80 -8.78 -3.26
CA GLY A 403 -39.63 -7.34 -3.38
C GLY A 403 -39.19 -6.63 -2.09
N LYS A 404 -38.79 -7.37 -1.05
CA LYS A 404 -38.25 -6.78 0.19
C LYS A 404 -36.75 -6.58 0.07
N GLU A 405 -36.20 -5.59 0.77
CA GLU A 405 -34.75 -5.39 0.84
C GLU A 405 -34.03 -6.71 1.20
N TYR A 406 -32.98 -7.04 0.45
CA TYR A 406 -32.25 -8.28 0.62
C TYR A 406 -31.44 -8.28 1.92
N ASP A 407 -30.78 -7.16 2.25
CA ASP A 407 -30.11 -6.90 3.53
C ASP A 407 -31.04 -6.20 4.56
N LYS A 408 -32.30 -6.66 4.66
CA LYS A 408 -33.31 -6.06 5.57
C LYS A 408 -32.89 -6.02 7.04
N TYR A 409 -31.91 -6.84 7.45
CA TYR A 409 -31.39 -6.86 8.82
C TYR A 409 -30.16 -5.98 9.00
N TRP A 410 -29.68 -5.29 7.96
CA TRP A 410 -28.54 -4.38 8.03
C TRP A 410 -27.27 -5.10 8.50
N ASP A 411 -27.01 -6.30 7.96
CA ASP A 411 -25.84 -7.10 8.32
C ASP A 411 -24.54 -6.42 7.86
N TYR A 412 -24.52 -5.80 6.68
CA TYR A 412 -23.38 -4.97 6.22
C TYR A 412 -23.12 -3.76 7.14
N PRO A 413 -24.11 -2.91 7.44
CA PRO A 413 -23.97 -1.81 8.41
C PRO A 413 -23.44 -2.23 9.78
N LYS A 414 -23.76 -3.45 10.20
CA LYS A 414 -23.30 -4.00 11.48
C LYS A 414 -21.88 -4.57 11.41
N LEU A 415 -21.31 -4.82 10.23
CA LEU A 415 -19.96 -5.39 10.08
C LEU A 415 -18.91 -4.62 10.86
N LEU A 416 -18.88 -3.28 10.74
CA LEU A 416 -17.88 -2.48 11.44
C LEU A 416 -17.95 -2.67 12.95
N THR A 417 -19.15 -2.55 13.54
CA THR A 417 -19.30 -2.58 15.00
C THR A 417 -19.29 -3.97 15.60
N LYS A 418 -19.72 -4.99 14.84
CA LYS A 418 -19.90 -6.36 15.34
C LYS A 418 -18.78 -7.31 14.94
N LEU A 419 -17.97 -6.96 13.95
CA LEU A 419 -16.90 -7.83 13.44
C LEU A 419 -15.57 -7.10 13.29
N ILE A 420 -15.51 -6.03 12.48
CA ILE A 420 -14.23 -5.43 12.06
C ILE A 420 -13.55 -4.72 13.22
N LEU A 421 -14.21 -3.76 13.88
CA LEU A 421 -13.62 -3.04 15.02
C LEU A 421 -13.29 -3.99 16.19
N PRO A 422 -14.13 -4.99 16.54
CA PRO A 422 -13.73 -6.02 17.49
C PRO A 422 -12.48 -6.80 17.07
N ALA A 423 -12.36 -7.21 15.81
CA ALA A 423 -11.19 -7.92 15.31
C ALA A 423 -9.92 -7.04 15.37
N LEU A 424 -10.00 -5.76 14.96
CA LEU A 424 -8.89 -4.82 15.13
C LEU A 424 -8.47 -4.70 16.60
N LYS A 425 -9.43 -4.65 17.52
CA LYS A 425 -9.16 -4.58 18.95
C LYS A 425 -8.47 -5.84 19.50
N GLU A 426 -8.78 -7.03 18.97
CA GLU A 426 -8.07 -8.28 19.30
C GLU A 426 -6.56 -8.18 18.97
N HIS A 427 -6.18 -7.34 18.00
CA HIS A 427 -4.80 -7.04 17.61
C HIS A 427 -4.24 -5.74 18.20
N ASN A 428 -4.89 -5.17 19.22
CA ASN A 428 -4.52 -3.88 19.83
C ASN A 428 -4.56 -2.68 18.89
N ILE A 429 -5.32 -2.75 17.79
CA ILE A 429 -5.54 -1.66 16.85
C ILE A 429 -6.84 -0.94 17.23
N LYS A 430 -6.72 0.34 17.56
CA LYS A 430 -7.86 1.22 17.84
C LYS A 430 -8.46 1.75 16.54
N SER A 431 -9.73 2.14 16.55
CA SER A 431 -10.43 2.61 15.35
C SER A 431 -9.82 3.85 14.69
N ASP A 432 -9.02 4.63 15.44
CA ASP A 432 -8.31 5.84 15.01
C ASP A 432 -6.89 5.58 14.49
N MET A 433 -6.48 4.30 14.37
CA MET A 433 -5.16 3.91 13.88
C MET A 433 -5.15 3.54 12.38
N PRO A 434 -6.09 2.74 11.84
CA PRO A 434 -6.04 2.34 10.44
C PRO A 434 -6.06 3.53 9.49
N VAL A 435 -5.50 3.30 8.30
CA VAL A 435 -5.73 4.18 7.14
C VAL A 435 -7.04 3.73 6.50
N TRP A 436 -8.14 4.40 6.83
CA TRP A 436 -9.43 4.06 6.24
C TRP A 436 -9.60 4.76 4.90
N GLU A 437 -9.58 4.03 3.80
CA GLU A 437 -9.85 4.63 2.50
C GLU A 437 -11.35 4.85 2.32
N ASP A 438 -11.74 6.12 2.40
CA ASP A 438 -13.11 6.62 2.28
C ASP A 438 -13.27 7.57 1.06
N LEU A 439 -12.36 7.48 0.07
CA LEU A 439 -12.38 8.27 -1.15
C LEU A 439 -13.40 7.70 -2.14
N CYS A 440 -14.67 7.82 -1.78
CA CYS A 440 -15.78 7.19 -2.51
C CYS A 440 -17.03 8.08 -2.57
N THR A 441 -18.11 7.56 -3.16
CA THR A 441 -19.44 8.14 -2.97
C THR A 441 -19.91 7.95 -1.53
N TYR A 442 -20.75 8.87 -1.03
CA TYR A 442 -21.29 8.82 0.34
C TYR A 442 -22.80 8.52 0.33
N PRO A 443 -23.22 7.27 0.06
CA PRO A 443 -24.64 6.91 0.13
C PRO A 443 -25.18 7.08 1.56
N PRO A 444 -26.50 7.29 1.74
CA PRO A 444 -27.08 7.60 3.05
C PRO A 444 -26.71 6.61 4.16
N ARG A 445 -26.66 5.30 3.84
CA ARG A 445 -26.31 4.27 4.82
C ARG A 445 -24.84 4.33 5.24
N PHE A 446 -23.93 4.57 4.29
CA PHE A 446 -22.51 4.78 4.61
C PHE A 446 -22.33 6.00 5.50
N ARG A 447 -22.95 7.14 5.17
CA ARG A 447 -22.90 8.36 5.99
C ARG A 447 -23.37 8.10 7.42
N GLU A 448 -24.50 7.43 7.56
CA GLU A 448 -25.08 7.13 8.86
C GLU A 448 -24.14 6.32 9.75
N ILE A 449 -23.57 5.23 9.22
CA ILE A 449 -22.67 4.37 10.00
C ILE A 449 -21.30 5.03 10.19
N TYR A 450 -20.66 5.45 9.10
CA TYR A 450 -19.26 5.86 9.09
C TYR A 450 -19.05 7.23 9.74
N GLU A 451 -19.88 8.21 9.38
CA GLU A 451 -19.75 9.60 9.86
C GLU A 451 -20.54 9.83 11.15
N ASN A 452 -21.85 9.53 11.14
CA ASN A 452 -22.71 9.94 12.24
C ASN A 452 -22.55 9.06 13.48
N GLN A 453 -22.49 7.73 13.30
CA GLN A 453 -22.43 6.79 14.43
C GLN A 453 -21.00 6.53 14.92
N LEU A 454 -20.06 6.26 14.00
CA LEU A 454 -18.70 5.85 14.36
C LEU A 454 -17.68 6.98 14.32
N ASN A 455 -17.93 8.02 13.51
CA ASN A 455 -17.02 9.14 13.28
C ASN A 455 -15.57 8.67 13.02
N LEU A 456 -15.42 7.68 12.14
CA LEU A 456 -14.12 7.07 11.81
C LEU A 456 -13.21 8.07 11.08
N PRO A 457 -11.87 7.88 11.15
CA PRO A 457 -10.91 8.68 10.41
C PRO A 457 -11.18 8.76 8.91
N LYS A 458 -10.67 9.78 8.24
CA LYS A 458 -10.70 9.93 6.79
C LYS A 458 -9.30 9.94 6.19
N ILE A 459 -9.20 9.66 4.90
CA ILE A 459 -8.11 10.15 4.08
C ILE A 459 -8.48 11.53 3.55
N ILE A 460 -7.70 12.53 3.93
CA ILE A 460 -7.82 13.89 3.47
C ILE A 460 -6.75 14.15 2.41
N ASN A 461 -7.18 14.29 1.16
CA ASN A 461 -6.28 14.61 0.07
C ASN A 461 -6.09 16.14 -0.06
N LEU A 462 -4.89 16.62 0.26
CA LEU A 462 -4.51 18.04 0.20
C LEU A 462 -4.31 18.56 -1.24
N ASP A 463 -4.42 17.70 -2.25
CA ASP A 463 -4.60 18.13 -3.64
C ASP A 463 -5.93 18.89 -3.82
N TRP A 464 -6.96 18.53 -3.06
CA TRP A 464 -8.31 19.08 -3.18
C TRP A 464 -8.65 20.11 -2.10
N THR A 465 -7.91 20.14 -0.99
CA THR A 465 -8.19 21.03 0.14
C THR A 465 -6.92 21.58 0.77
N ARG A 466 -7.09 22.64 1.55
CA ARG A 466 -6.05 23.29 2.34
C ARG A 466 -5.92 22.59 3.69
N ALA A 467 -4.70 22.40 4.18
CA ALA A 467 -4.49 21.90 5.54
C ALA A 467 -5.16 22.81 6.58
N GLN A 468 -5.12 24.14 6.41
CA GLN A 468 -5.81 25.07 7.31
C GLN A 468 -7.32 24.82 7.41
N GLU A 469 -7.97 24.42 6.32
CA GLU A 469 -9.41 24.14 6.29
C GLU A 469 -9.70 22.76 6.84
N ALA A 470 -8.94 21.75 6.39
CA ALA A 470 -9.06 20.37 6.85
C ALA A 470 -8.84 20.20 8.36
N LEU A 471 -7.87 20.93 8.93
CA LEU A 471 -7.58 20.86 10.37
C LEU A 471 -8.69 21.44 11.25
N LYS A 472 -9.62 22.25 10.71
CA LYS A 472 -10.77 22.77 11.47
C LYS A 472 -11.86 21.72 11.69
N THR A 473 -11.93 20.72 10.81
CA THR A 473 -12.94 19.65 10.83
C THR A 473 -12.34 18.27 11.01
N THR A 474 -11.05 18.21 11.37
CA THR A 474 -10.31 16.96 11.53
C THR A 474 -10.95 16.05 12.57
N ARG A 475 -11.06 14.77 12.21
CA ARG A 475 -11.41 13.70 13.14
C ARG A 475 -10.16 13.14 13.76
N LYS A 476 -10.35 12.52 14.92
CA LYS A 476 -9.27 11.84 15.61
C LYS A 476 -8.74 10.70 14.72
N GLY A 477 -7.48 10.83 14.31
CA GLY A 477 -6.79 9.81 13.54
C GLY A 477 -6.86 9.97 12.02
N ASP A 478 -7.38 11.09 11.50
CA ASP A 478 -7.34 11.41 10.07
C ASP A 478 -5.92 11.30 9.49
N TRP A 479 -5.86 10.82 8.26
CA TRP A 479 -4.64 10.69 7.47
C TRP A 479 -4.63 11.71 6.34
N TYR A 480 -3.47 12.29 6.09
CA TYR A 480 -3.30 13.32 5.07
C TYR A 480 -2.33 12.86 3.99
N LEU A 481 -2.60 13.20 2.73
CA LEU A 481 -1.71 12.92 1.59
C LEU A 481 -1.92 13.94 0.48
N ILE A 482 -1.04 13.92 -0.53
CA ILE A 482 -1.22 14.66 -1.81
C ILE A 482 -1.55 13.68 -2.96
N GLY A 483 -0.93 12.51 -2.95
CA GLY A 483 -1.19 11.43 -3.90
C GLY A 483 -1.05 10.06 -3.23
N SER A 484 -1.79 9.09 -3.74
CA SER A 484 -1.65 7.68 -3.40
C SER A 484 -0.93 6.92 -4.53
N HIS A 485 -0.91 5.59 -4.44
CA HIS A 485 -0.42 4.73 -5.52
C HIS A 485 -1.25 4.82 -6.82
N ASP A 486 -2.47 5.38 -6.79
CA ASP A 486 -3.36 5.55 -7.94
C ASP A 486 -3.14 6.86 -8.70
N ASN A 487 -2.19 7.68 -8.26
CA ASN A 487 -1.92 8.98 -8.82
C ASN A 487 -0.55 9.03 -9.50
N ILE A 488 -0.43 9.96 -10.46
CA ILE A 488 0.89 10.36 -10.99
C ILE A 488 1.75 10.96 -9.86
N PRO A 489 3.09 11.00 -9.99
CA PRO A 489 3.93 11.75 -9.05
C PRO A 489 3.50 13.22 -8.92
N ALA A 490 3.49 13.75 -7.70
CA ALA A 490 2.99 15.09 -7.38
C ALA A 490 3.78 16.20 -8.07
N MET A 491 5.06 15.95 -8.40
CA MET A 491 5.87 16.87 -9.21
C MET A 491 5.28 17.14 -10.60
N ASN A 492 4.43 16.24 -11.11
CA ASN A 492 3.74 16.39 -12.39
C ASN A 492 2.33 17.00 -12.26
N TYR A 493 1.83 17.22 -11.03
CA TYR A 493 0.51 17.78 -10.82
C TYR A 493 0.33 19.18 -11.42
N PRO A 494 1.30 20.12 -11.35
CA PRO A 494 1.14 21.46 -11.92
C PRO A 494 0.78 21.46 -13.42
N ASP A 495 1.20 20.42 -14.14
CA ASP A 495 0.91 20.22 -15.56
C ASP A 495 -0.38 19.43 -15.83
N ARG A 496 -0.97 18.80 -14.81
CA ARG A 496 -2.21 18.02 -14.94
C ARG A 496 -3.36 18.89 -15.44
N GLU A 497 -3.95 18.44 -16.53
CA GLU A 497 -5.12 19.07 -17.13
C GLU A 497 -6.41 18.44 -16.59
N GLY A 498 -7.38 19.30 -16.25
CA GLY A 498 -8.75 18.90 -15.97
C GLY A 498 -9.58 18.86 -17.24
N LEU A 499 -10.90 18.72 -17.07
CA LEU A 499 -11.85 18.79 -18.18
C LEU A 499 -11.67 20.10 -18.97
N ASN A 500 -11.71 20.00 -20.31
CA ASN A 500 -11.56 21.12 -21.25
C ASN A 500 -10.19 21.83 -21.23
N GLY A 501 -9.11 21.15 -20.83
CA GLY A 501 -7.73 21.67 -20.94
C GLY A 501 -7.34 22.70 -19.87
N PHE A 502 -8.15 22.85 -18.82
CA PHE A 502 -7.84 23.73 -17.71
C PHE A 502 -6.72 23.16 -16.84
N LYS A 503 -5.71 23.96 -16.45
CA LYS A 503 -4.66 23.54 -15.51
C LYS A 503 -5.25 23.40 -14.10
N TYR A 504 -5.77 22.19 -13.83
CA TYR A 504 -6.56 21.86 -12.65
C TYR A 504 -5.86 22.28 -11.36
N THR A 505 -4.60 21.86 -11.23
CA THR A 505 -3.81 22.05 -10.00
C THR A 505 -3.56 23.54 -9.74
N LYS A 506 -3.00 24.27 -10.73
CA LYS A 506 -2.64 25.69 -10.56
C LYS A 506 -3.83 26.62 -10.30
N SER A 507 -5.03 26.16 -10.61
CA SER A 507 -6.25 26.92 -10.42
C SER A 507 -7.10 26.43 -9.24
N SER A 508 -6.68 25.35 -8.58
CA SER A 508 -7.31 24.87 -7.36
C SER A 508 -6.98 25.80 -6.19
N PRO A 509 -7.97 26.22 -5.37
CA PRO A 509 -7.71 27.01 -4.17
C PRO A 509 -6.72 26.34 -3.21
N ALA A 510 -6.64 25.01 -3.21
CA ALA A 510 -5.70 24.24 -2.39
C ALA A 510 -4.23 24.52 -2.75
N TRP A 511 -3.95 24.99 -3.96
CA TRP A 511 -2.62 25.29 -4.48
C TRP A 511 -2.38 26.79 -4.66
N ASP A 512 -3.25 27.64 -4.11
CA ASP A 512 -3.11 29.09 -4.19
C ASP A 512 -1.81 29.58 -3.54
N VAL A 513 -1.03 30.34 -4.29
CA VAL A 513 0.31 30.82 -3.89
C VAL A 513 0.23 31.79 -2.71
N ASN A 514 -0.81 32.63 -2.64
CA ASN A 514 -0.97 33.55 -1.51
C ASN A 514 -1.27 32.79 -0.22
N TYR A 515 -2.14 31.79 -0.30
CA TYR A 515 -2.44 30.89 0.79
C TYR A 515 -1.18 30.17 1.29
N LEU A 516 -0.43 29.50 0.41
CA LEU A 516 0.77 28.76 0.84
C LEU A 516 1.82 29.66 1.47
N ALA A 517 2.07 30.84 0.88
CA ALA A 517 3.01 31.79 1.43
C ALA A 517 2.57 32.32 2.81
N GLY A 518 1.27 32.55 3.00
CA GLY A 518 0.71 32.98 4.29
C GLY A 518 0.66 31.86 5.33
N TYR A 519 0.24 30.65 4.95
CA TYR A 519 0.09 29.51 5.86
C TYR A 519 1.43 28.98 6.36
N LEU A 520 2.48 29.01 5.53
CA LEU A 520 3.83 28.61 5.95
C LEU A 520 4.57 29.70 6.73
N ASN A 521 3.99 30.91 6.86
CA ASN A 521 4.57 32.06 7.54
C ASN A 521 3.46 32.89 8.21
N ILE A 522 2.79 32.33 9.24
CA ILE A 522 1.52 32.82 9.79
C ILE A 522 1.69 34.12 10.60
N ASP A 523 2.83 34.31 11.26
CA ASP A 523 3.00 35.36 12.26
C ASP A 523 3.32 36.74 11.64
N ASP A 524 2.32 37.61 11.61
CA ASP A 524 2.42 38.98 11.09
C ASP A 524 3.41 39.88 11.86
N GLY A 525 3.78 39.52 13.09
CA GLY A 525 4.75 40.28 13.88
C GLY A 525 6.20 39.83 13.69
N ARG A 526 6.45 38.80 12.88
CA ARG A 526 7.81 38.34 12.59
C ARG A 526 8.56 39.38 11.74
N GLN A 527 9.84 39.57 12.07
CA GLN A 527 10.69 40.53 11.35
C GLN A 527 10.71 40.22 9.84
N ASN A 528 10.53 41.25 9.01
CA ASN A 528 10.54 41.18 7.55
C ASN A 528 9.50 40.23 6.93
N ILE A 529 8.40 39.92 7.64
CA ILE A 529 7.41 38.94 7.18
C ILE A 529 6.81 39.26 5.80
N SER A 530 6.62 40.55 5.49
CA SER A 530 6.12 40.98 4.17
C SER A 530 7.07 40.55 3.05
N ASP A 531 8.38 40.79 3.24
CA ASP A 531 9.42 40.43 2.27
C ASP A 531 9.52 38.91 2.15
N ILE A 532 9.53 38.18 3.27
CA ILE A 532 9.59 36.70 3.27
C ILE A 532 8.41 36.10 2.48
N ARG A 533 7.20 36.59 2.73
CA ARG A 533 6.01 36.13 2.00
C ARG A 533 6.09 36.49 0.52
N ASN A 534 6.54 37.70 0.17
CA ASN A 534 6.67 38.13 -1.22
C ASN A 534 7.75 37.33 -1.98
N GLU A 535 8.89 37.06 -1.36
CA GLU A 535 9.94 36.21 -1.92
C GLU A 535 9.42 34.79 -2.17
N LEU A 536 8.71 34.19 -1.20
CA LEU A 536 8.12 32.87 -1.39
C LEU A 536 7.10 32.89 -2.53
N LYS A 537 6.17 33.87 -2.57
CA LYS A 537 5.21 34.01 -3.67
C LYS A 537 5.90 34.10 -5.04
N ASN A 538 6.97 34.88 -5.14
CA ASN A 538 7.73 35.01 -6.38
C ASN A 538 8.32 33.66 -6.80
N LYS A 539 8.93 32.92 -5.86
CA LYS A 539 9.44 31.56 -6.11
C LYS A 539 8.33 30.64 -6.60
N LEU A 540 7.22 30.52 -5.87
CA LEU A 540 6.12 29.60 -6.21
C LEU A 540 5.48 29.92 -7.56
N ASN A 541 5.37 31.20 -7.93
CA ASN A 541 4.84 31.62 -9.24
C ASN A 541 5.81 31.36 -10.40
N SER A 542 7.11 31.34 -10.13
CA SER A 542 8.16 31.21 -11.16
C SER A 542 8.65 29.77 -11.35
N ASN A 543 8.41 28.89 -10.38
CA ASN A 543 8.91 27.52 -10.37
C ASN A 543 7.89 26.54 -9.77
N ASP A 544 7.31 25.69 -10.63
CA ASP A 544 6.33 24.69 -10.22
C ASP A 544 6.87 23.66 -9.21
N ARG A 545 8.17 23.39 -9.22
CA ARG A 545 8.79 22.49 -8.24
C ARG A 545 8.74 23.07 -6.83
N ASP A 546 8.93 24.38 -6.70
CA ASP A 546 8.83 25.06 -5.41
C ASP A 546 7.37 25.09 -4.93
N LEU A 547 6.40 25.22 -5.85
CA LEU A 547 4.97 25.08 -5.53
C LEU A 547 4.66 23.70 -4.93
N VAL A 548 5.15 22.62 -5.54
CA VAL A 548 4.97 21.25 -5.04
C VAL A 548 5.67 21.05 -3.68
N ARG A 549 6.89 21.55 -3.51
CA ARG A 549 7.59 21.50 -2.20
C ARG A 549 6.83 22.25 -1.12
N ALA A 550 6.27 23.43 -1.41
CA ALA A 550 5.44 24.16 -0.45
C ALA A 550 4.20 23.36 -0.03
N LYS A 551 3.60 22.58 -0.94
CA LYS A 551 2.51 21.66 -0.59
C LYS A 551 2.96 20.49 0.28
N PHE A 552 4.15 19.93 0.06
CA PHE A 552 4.69 18.92 0.99
C PHE A 552 5.06 19.51 2.35
N ALA A 553 5.56 20.75 2.41
CA ALA A 553 5.78 21.45 3.68
C ALA A 553 4.45 21.69 4.42
N GLU A 554 3.38 22.05 3.70
CA GLU A 554 2.03 22.11 4.25
C GLU A 554 1.56 20.74 4.77
N LEU A 555 1.76 19.65 4.00
CA LEU A 555 1.39 18.30 4.42
C LEU A 555 2.07 17.92 5.75
N MET A 556 3.34 18.30 5.92
CA MET A 556 4.10 18.01 7.14
C MET A 556 3.61 18.79 8.37
N THR A 557 2.70 19.77 8.24
CA THR A 557 2.06 20.42 9.40
C THR A 557 0.89 19.61 9.98
N THR A 558 0.51 18.51 9.33
CA THR A 558 -0.64 17.67 9.71
C THR A 558 -0.25 16.57 10.72
N PRO A 559 -1.16 16.07 11.58
CA PRO A 559 -0.83 15.13 12.66
C PRO A 559 -0.34 13.74 12.20
N LYS A 560 -0.76 13.30 11.01
CA LYS A 560 -0.41 12.01 10.41
C LYS A 560 -0.42 12.13 8.89
N PHE A 561 0.61 11.66 8.20
CA PHE A 561 0.62 11.77 6.74
C PHE A 561 1.23 10.56 6.04
N GLN A 562 0.93 10.48 4.74
CA GLN A 562 1.52 9.53 3.82
C GLN A 562 2.13 10.23 2.60
N ILE A 563 3.26 9.72 2.11
CA ILE A 563 3.93 10.21 0.89
C ILE A 563 4.32 9.01 0.02
N SER A 564 4.07 9.08 -1.29
CA SER A 564 4.49 8.05 -2.25
C SER A 564 6.02 7.93 -2.31
N PHE A 565 6.55 6.71 -2.48
CA PHE A 565 7.99 6.52 -2.67
C PHE A 565 8.54 7.32 -3.86
N ALA A 566 7.76 7.44 -4.94
CA ALA A 566 8.13 8.18 -6.14
C ALA A 566 8.35 9.66 -5.83
N ASP A 567 7.47 10.26 -5.03
CA ASP A 567 7.61 11.66 -4.61
C ASP A 567 8.83 11.85 -3.72
N ILE A 568 9.04 10.96 -2.72
CA ILE A 568 10.22 11.03 -1.83
C ILE A 568 11.51 11.02 -2.67
N LEU A 569 11.61 10.08 -3.62
CA LEU A 569 12.80 9.85 -4.43
C LEU A 569 12.92 10.77 -5.66
N GLY A 570 11.90 11.57 -5.95
CA GLY A 570 11.88 12.46 -7.11
C GLY A 570 11.74 11.75 -8.45
N ILE A 571 11.06 10.61 -8.48
CA ILE A 571 10.75 9.88 -9.73
C ILE A 571 9.56 10.56 -10.39
N THR A 572 9.75 11.06 -11.61
CA THR A 572 8.73 11.82 -12.35
C THR A 572 8.35 11.23 -13.69
N ASP A 573 9.20 10.39 -14.26
CA ASP A 573 9.09 9.98 -15.68
C ASP A 573 8.25 8.72 -15.87
N VAL A 574 7.86 8.08 -14.77
CA VAL A 574 7.03 6.89 -14.73
C VAL A 574 5.96 7.03 -13.64
N THR A 575 4.88 6.25 -13.77
CA THR A 575 3.79 6.18 -12.81
C THR A 575 3.46 4.73 -12.50
N TYR A 576 3.47 4.38 -11.22
CA TYR A 576 3.21 3.04 -10.71
C TYR A 576 1.83 2.52 -11.06
N ASN A 577 0.78 3.27 -10.78
CA ASN A 577 -0.58 2.96 -11.21
C ASN A 577 -1.37 4.24 -11.50
N MET A 578 -2.30 4.16 -12.46
CA MET A 578 -3.30 5.20 -12.68
C MET A 578 -4.69 4.60 -12.47
N GLY A 579 -5.37 5.04 -11.40
CA GLY A 579 -6.70 4.54 -11.05
C GLY A 579 -7.69 4.65 -12.21
N GLY A 580 -8.44 3.58 -12.47
CA GLY A 580 -9.44 3.52 -13.54
C GLY A 580 -8.90 3.43 -14.97
N ILE A 581 -7.58 3.30 -15.16
CA ILE A 581 -6.95 3.19 -16.49
C ILE A 581 -6.26 1.82 -16.64
N ASP A 582 -6.61 1.08 -17.69
CA ASP A 582 -5.92 -0.15 -18.07
C ASP A 582 -4.66 0.19 -18.89
N ARG A 583 -3.49 0.09 -18.25
CA ARG A 583 -2.18 0.32 -18.84
C ARG A 583 -1.26 -0.87 -18.61
N LYS A 584 -0.48 -1.23 -19.63
CA LYS A 584 0.47 -2.36 -19.57
C LYS A 584 1.58 -2.15 -18.55
N GLU A 585 1.89 -0.90 -18.19
CA GLU A 585 2.95 -0.54 -17.27
C GLU A 585 2.50 -0.49 -15.81
N ASN A 586 1.18 -0.55 -15.54
CA ASN A 586 0.68 -0.51 -14.17
C ASN A 586 1.32 -1.63 -13.33
N TRP A 587 1.61 -1.30 -12.08
CA TRP A 587 2.16 -2.18 -11.05
C TRP A 587 3.61 -2.64 -11.28
N LYS A 588 4.29 -2.09 -12.31
CA LYS A 588 5.66 -2.47 -12.66
C LYS A 588 6.72 -1.51 -12.14
N GLU A 589 6.42 -0.24 -11.91
CA GLU A 589 7.43 0.71 -11.38
C GLU A 589 8.03 0.21 -10.06
N ARG A 590 9.34 0.30 -9.96
CA ARG A 590 10.08 0.04 -8.72
C ARG A 590 11.30 0.95 -8.56
N ILE A 591 11.78 1.01 -7.34
CA ILE A 591 12.94 1.78 -6.91
C ILE A 591 14.20 1.21 -7.56
N SER A 592 15.05 2.09 -8.09
CA SER A 592 16.33 1.74 -8.68
C SER A 592 17.30 1.13 -7.64
N PRO A 593 18.17 0.18 -8.02
CA PRO A 593 19.15 -0.41 -7.10
C PRO A 593 20.11 0.60 -6.45
N ASP A 594 20.46 1.67 -7.17
CA ASP A 594 21.33 2.76 -6.73
C ASP A 594 20.54 3.98 -6.22
N PHE A 595 19.29 3.78 -5.76
CA PHE A 595 18.38 4.85 -5.33
C PHE A 595 18.97 5.86 -4.34
N LEU A 596 19.92 5.43 -3.49
CA LEU A 596 20.60 6.34 -2.58
C LEU A 596 21.42 7.37 -3.37
N ASP A 597 22.26 6.92 -4.31
CA ASP A 597 23.04 7.83 -5.15
C ASP A 597 22.13 8.70 -6.01
N LYS A 598 21.09 8.11 -6.61
CA LYS A 598 20.12 8.85 -7.42
C LYS A 598 19.40 9.92 -6.62
N TYR A 599 18.98 9.61 -5.38
CA TYR A 599 18.31 10.56 -4.49
C TYR A 599 19.21 11.74 -4.15
N TYR A 600 20.45 11.49 -3.69
CA TYR A 600 21.35 12.58 -3.32
C TYR A 600 21.85 13.38 -4.52
N ALA A 601 22.15 12.72 -5.64
CA ALA A 601 22.51 13.41 -6.88
C ALA A 601 21.35 14.27 -7.41
N ASN A 602 20.10 13.81 -7.23
CA ASN A 602 18.93 14.60 -7.56
C ASN A 602 18.84 15.86 -6.67
N LEU A 603 19.02 15.72 -5.35
CA LEU A 603 19.00 16.85 -4.41
C LEU A 603 20.08 17.91 -4.69
N ALA A 604 21.28 17.49 -5.09
CA ALA A 604 22.39 18.38 -5.46
C ALA A 604 22.23 19.00 -6.86
N SER A 605 21.26 18.57 -7.67
CA SER A 605 21.05 19.09 -9.02
C SER A 605 20.48 20.52 -9.01
N GLU A 606 20.62 21.23 -10.13
CA GLU A 606 20.05 22.58 -10.29
C GLU A 606 18.50 22.59 -10.18
N ASN A 607 17.87 21.46 -10.52
CA ASN A 607 16.42 21.33 -10.61
C ASN A 607 15.94 20.06 -9.89
N PRO A 608 16.09 19.98 -8.55
CA PRO A 608 15.77 18.75 -7.83
C PRO A 608 14.29 18.39 -7.98
N THR A 609 13.96 17.12 -8.13
CA THR A 609 12.59 16.61 -8.04
C THR A 609 12.36 15.81 -6.76
N ALA A 610 13.43 15.33 -6.11
CA ALA A 610 13.37 14.65 -4.84
C ALA A 610 13.05 15.61 -3.69
N LEU A 611 12.45 15.08 -2.62
CA LEU A 611 12.10 15.88 -1.45
C LEU A 611 13.28 15.97 -0.49
N ASN A 612 13.79 17.19 -0.29
CA ASN A 612 14.72 17.51 0.79
C ASN A 612 13.95 17.63 2.11
N ILE A 613 13.86 16.52 2.86
CA ILE A 613 13.01 16.45 4.06
C ILE A 613 13.36 17.51 5.12
N PRO A 614 14.65 17.79 5.46
CA PRO A 614 15.00 18.88 6.37
C PRO A 614 14.52 20.26 5.90
N GLU A 615 14.59 20.56 4.60
CA GLU A 615 14.09 21.82 4.03
C GLU A 615 12.58 21.98 4.23
N LEU A 616 11.82 20.91 3.98
CA LEU A 616 10.37 20.90 4.16
C LEU A 616 9.98 21.02 5.64
N LEU A 617 10.68 20.28 6.50
CA LEU A 617 10.49 20.31 7.95
C LEU A 617 10.77 21.69 8.55
N LYS A 618 11.77 22.41 8.03
CA LYS A 618 12.05 23.78 8.48
C LYS A 618 10.86 24.70 8.24
N GLN A 619 10.25 24.62 7.05
CA GLN A 619 9.06 25.41 6.72
C GLN A 619 7.85 25.00 7.57
N ALA A 620 7.61 23.69 7.72
CA ALA A 620 6.51 23.18 8.54
C ALA A 620 6.66 23.55 10.03
N LEU A 621 7.89 23.46 10.57
CA LEU A 621 8.20 23.83 11.95
C LEU A 621 7.99 25.33 12.17
N GLN A 622 8.47 26.17 11.26
CA GLN A 622 8.25 27.62 11.35
C GLN A 622 6.74 27.94 11.34
N ALA A 623 5.97 27.31 10.45
CA ALA A 623 4.52 27.49 10.40
C ALA A 623 3.85 27.13 11.73
N LYS A 624 4.29 26.05 12.40
CA LYS A 624 3.78 25.65 13.73
C LYS A 624 4.20 26.57 14.86
N ILE A 625 5.40 27.14 14.81
CA ILE A 625 5.84 28.16 15.76
C ILE A 625 4.96 29.41 15.59
N ASP A 626 4.80 29.88 14.35
CA ASP A 626 3.99 31.04 14.01
C ASP A 626 2.51 30.83 14.40
N GLU A 627 1.97 29.63 14.20
CA GLU A 627 0.63 29.25 14.64
C GLU A 627 0.47 29.44 16.16
N LYS A 628 1.41 28.91 16.96
CA LYS A 628 1.40 29.05 18.44
C LYS A 628 1.51 30.52 18.87
N VAL A 629 2.32 31.33 18.18
CA VAL A 629 2.40 32.78 18.42
C VAL A 629 1.07 33.45 18.11
N SER A 630 0.46 33.14 16.96
CA SER A 630 -0.79 33.76 16.51
C SER A 630 -1.97 33.53 17.45
N GLN A 631 -1.96 32.39 18.16
CA GLN A 631 -2.97 31.94 19.12
C GLN A 631 -2.73 32.46 20.55
N SER A 632 -1.58 33.08 20.82
CA SER A 632 -1.23 33.57 22.16
C SER A 632 -1.81 34.96 22.46
N GLU A 633 -2.16 35.19 23.73
CA GLU A 633 -2.57 36.51 24.24
C GLU A 633 -1.41 37.52 24.23
N ASN A 634 -0.20 37.10 24.57
CA ASN A 634 1.02 37.91 24.51
C ASN A 634 1.94 37.40 23.39
N LYS A 635 1.65 37.84 22.17
CA LYS A 635 2.35 37.40 20.95
C LYS A 635 3.84 37.70 20.99
N ASP A 636 4.24 38.88 21.47
CA ASP A 636 5.64 39.30 21.48
C ASP A 636 6.49 38.47 22.43
N GLN A 637 5.99 38.24 23.65
CA GLN A 637 6.66 37.36 24.61
C GLN A 637 6.74 35.92 24.07
N THR A 638 5.62 35.37 23.59
CA THR A 638 5.57 34.00 23.07
C THR A 638 6.52 33.83 21.89
N ARG A 639 6.58 34.81 20.99
CA ARG A 639 7.51 34.81 19.87
C ARG A 639 8.96 34.78 20.34
N ALA A 640 9.33 35.63 21.29
CA ALA A 640 10.69 35.65 21.83
C ALA A 640 11.07 34.29 22.45
N GLU A 641 10.21 33.73 23.29
CA GLU A 641 10.42 32.44 23.95
C GLU A 641 10.54 31.27 22.96
N LEU A 642 9.64 31.18 21.98
CA LEU A 642 9.66 30.09 21.01
C LEU A 642 10.83 30.22 20.02
N ASN A 643 11.20 31.45 19.62
CA ASN A 643 12.38 31.68 18.79
C ASN A 643 13.65 31.29 19.52
N GLU A 644 13.82 31.68 20.79
CA GLU A 644 14.96 31.25 21.60
C GLU A 644 15.01 29.73 21.67
N LYS A 645 13.88 29.10 22.02
CA LYS A 645 13.77 27.65 22.21
C LYS A 645 14.10 26.83 20.95
N TYR A 646 13.66 27.27 19.77
CA TYR A 646 13.75 26.47 18.54
C TYR A 646 14.74 26.99 17.50
N SER A 647 15.44 28.09 17.76
CA SER A 647 16.47 28.64 16.87
C SER A 647 17.53 27.61 16.46
N LEU A 648 18.07 26.85 17.43
CA LEU A 648 19.05 25.79 17.16
C LEU A 648 18.48 24.70 16.25
N LEU A 649 17.24 24.27 16.49
CA LEU A 649 16.59 23.23 15.68
C LEU A 649 16.34 23.70 14.24
N LEU A 650 15.90 24.96 14.05
CA LEU A 650 15.73 25.57 12.72
C LEU A 650 17.07 25.72 11.99
N ASN A 651 18.15 26.03 12.71
CA ASN A 651 19.49 26.11 12.16
C ASN A 651 20.04 24.73 11.78
N ASP A 652 19.81 23.70 12.59
CA ASP A 652 20.20 22.32 12.29
C ASP A 652 19.45 21.79 11.07
N LEU A 653 18.14 22.05 10.96
CA LEU A 653 17.36 21.69 9.76
C LEU A 653 17.91 22.38 8.51
N GLN A 654 18.29 23.66 8.60
CA GLN A 654 18.94 24.35 7.49
C GLN A 654 20.30 23.74 7.15
N LYS A 655 21.14 23.48 8.16
CA LYS A 655 22.45 22.84 7.98
C LYS A 655 22.32 21.53 7.20
N TYR A 656 21.41 20.64 7.59
CA TYR A 656 21.24 19.38 6.87
C TYR A 656 20.56 19.56 5.51
N ALA A 657 19.64 20.52 5.36
CA ALA A 657 19.09 20.85 4.05
C ALA A 657 20.18 21.28 3.06
N ASP A 658 21.20 22.01 3.53
CA ASP A 658 22.34 22.46 2.72
C ASP A 658 23.35 21.34 2.46
N ILE A 659 23.68 20.51 3.47
CA ILE A 659 24.54 19.32 3.30
C ILE A 659 23.99 18.40 2.20
N LEU A 660 22.67 18.25 2.12
CA LEU A 660 22.02 17.40 1.11
C LEU A 660 22.06 17.99 -0.31
N LYS A 661 22.59 19.21 -0.48
CA LYS A 661 22.79 19.86 -1.78
C LYS A 661 24.27 19.89 -2.22
N GLU A 662 25.17 19.35 -1.39
CA GLU A 662 26.59 19.10 -1.70
C GLU A 662 26.76 17.82 -2.54
#